data_AF-A0A7S0Z6S9-F1
#
_entry.id   AF-A0A7S0Z6S9-F1
#
_cell.length_a   1.000
_cell.length_b   1.000
_cell.length_c   1.000
_cell.angle_alpha   90.00
_cell.angle_beta   90.00
_cell.angle_gamma   90.00
#
_symmetry.space_group_name_H-M   'P 1'
#
loop_
_entity.id
_entity.type
_entity.pdbx_description
1 polymer ?
#
loop_
_entity_poly.entity_id
_entity_poly.type
_entity_poly.pdbx_seq_one_letter_code
_entity_poly.pdbx_strand_id
1 'polypeptide(L)'
;VTDFEEAELLKGAVQPERCPECFEELPKNVHARFCTNCGTEFVPSKVGHWDYREARLEQFRNADLELPSSCGVCSVLSALAMLGKITKNTPAADDLVAEMAPLIRKRACDLAGSNCRHDTLTVDSECDVSLSEHLVGRSECGSSGSAALIDKVESQFPDVVGASLPIGASLPMKGDSLLEWVGGWIQDGAAICVTYNRQNVPPGADETAIPDCWHAQTIFSVDLEERTASLTNPMKVMTEEELVRFLPSEPVLKVRGSEVLFHAREMQDEEIRGIVWPSERWEEMRVTEQVLALREKYAGEGAWVDAKDVFVDIPYAGTGDGVGPCFRVFAKRSSVAGQRILTAREEGEALLAEQGRLEEKQAEERAKREAAARRRAESTATVSDGGSVQEKIQEVTEAEKERLSRLREQVKRDVEEARAVMQDRNRSPEGKALAAEKLAKANVEGMLVRDEISAVEEAEKARYHEIREKVRRDVQEGASKHAEREAQRLAAAKEQEEELAAAEKIKAYEEAEKARLEELRAKVAADAMEGEELLRKQEDEEAAAEEAKAKEERRVKEEAAAAAREQRLRAEEERKRAAMEERARQERREKAKGRLADRRIHQEMAEVEMEKLDGARMLEPGLQDRGSLDDRIAAIEVAIAAEEQSEEGASEERYDLLTREVQELV
;
A
#
# COMPACT_ATOMS: atom_id res chain seq x y z
N VAL A 1 -32.10 5.53 -2.25
CA VAL A 1 -33.23 6.42 -1.87
C VAL A 1 -33.50 6.32 -0.37
N THR A 2 -33.64 5.11 0.19
CA THR A 2 -33.70 4.88 1.64
C THR A 2 -32.50 5.42 2.43
N ASP A 3 -31.28 5.33 1.88
CA ASP A 3 -30.08 5.94 2.50
C ASP A 3 -30.04 7.48 2.47
N PHE A 4 -30.77 8.11 1.53
CA PHE A 4 -30.82 9.57 1.40
C PHE A 4 -31.88 10.19 2.33
N GLU A 5 -33.00 9.49 2.55
CA GLU A 5 -34.03 9.87 3.52
C GLU A 5 -33.52 9.76 4.96
N GLU A 6 -32.67 8.76 5.26
CA GLU A 6 -31.99 8.62 6.55
C GLU A 6 -30.97 9.75 6.81
N ALA A 7 -30.31 10.25 5.75
CA ALA A 7 -29.39 11.40 5.84
C ALA A 7 -30.13 12.73 6.08
N GLU A 8 -31.34 12.92 5.57
CA GLU A 8 -32.19 14.08 5.93
C GLU A 8 -32.71 14.00 7.36
N LEU A 9 -33.08 12.81 7.84
CA LEU A 9 -33.43 12.58 9.24
C LEU A 9 -32.26 12.90 10.20
N LEU A 10 -31.03 12.61 9.79
CA LEU A 10 -29.81 12.95 10.54
C LEU A 10 -29.47 14.45 10.53
N LYS A 11 -29.89 15.22 9.50
CA LYS A 11 -29.74 16.68 9.45
C LYS A 11 -30.61 17.40 10.49
N GLY A 12 -31.73 16.80 10.91
CA GLY A 12 -32.64 17.32 11.92
C GLY A 12 -32.27 16.96 13.37
N ALA A 13 -31.44 15.93 13.58
CA ALA A 13 -30.98 15.47 14.89
C ALA A 13 -29.68 16.14 15.34
N VAL A 14 -29.57 17.46 15.10
CA VAL A 14 -28.50 18.28 15.64
C VAL A 14 -28.87 18.69 17.05
N GLN A 15 -28.17 18.13 18.05
CA GLN A 15 -27.65 18.79 19.26
C GLN A 15 -26.89 17.76 20.14
N PRO A 16 -25.89 18.17 20.94
CA PRO A 16 -24.70 18.93 20.56
C PRO A 16 -23.42 18.18 21.00
N GLU A 17 -22.26 18.66 20.55
CA GLU A 17 -20.93 18.64 21.19
C GLU A 17 -20.49 17.39 22.00
N ARG A 18 -19.25 16.93 21.74
CA ARG A 18 -18.50 16.09 22.68
C ARG A 18 -18.73 16.62 24.10
N CYS A 19 -18.95 15.74 25.08
CA CYS A 19 -19.21 16.22 26.44
C CYS A 19 -18.11 17.19 26.89
N PRO A 20 -18.42 18.19 27.74
CA PRO A 20 -17.45 19.21 28.15
C PRO A 20 -16.12 18.63 28.62
N GLU A 21 -16.12 17.45 29.25
CA GLU A 21 -14.91 16.74 29.65
C GLU A 21 -14.06 16.26 28.45
N CYS A 22 -14.68 15.69 27.41
CA CYS A 22 -13.98 15.29 26.18
C CYS A 22 -13.51 16.49 25.35
N PHE A 23 -14.21 17.62 25.43
CA PHE A 23 -13.82 18.86 24.73
C PHE A 23 -12.70 19.62 25.46
N GLU A 24 -12.70 19.62 26.80
CA GLU A 24 -11.63 20.22 27.62
C GLU A 24 -10.35 19.36 27.71
N GLU A 25 -10.43 18.06 27.43
CA GLU A 25 -9.29 17.14 27.35
C GLU A 25 -8.54 17.23 26.00
N LEU A 26 -9.20 17.64 24.91
CA LEU A 26 -8.61 17.73 23.56
C LEU A 26 -7.30 18.56 23.47
N PRO A 27 -7.17 19.71 24.17
CA PRO A 27 -5.90 20.45 24.23
C PRO A 27 -4.86 19.83 25.18
N LYS A 28 -5.27 18.97 26.11
CA LYS A 28 -4.43 18.40 27.18
C LYS A 28 -3.92 17.01 26.83
N ASN A 29 -4.67 16.28 26.00
CA ASN A 29 -4.36 14.94 25.54
C ASN A 29 -4.98 14.73 24.15
N VAL A 30 -4.17 14.90 23.10
CA VAL A 30 -4.57 14.61 21.71
C VAL A 30 -4.90 13.11 21.47
N HIS A 31 -4.79 12.27 22.50
CA HIS A 31 -5.03 10.83 22.51
C HIS A 31 -6.29 10.42 23.31
N ALA A 32 -7.19 11.35 23.66
CA ALA A 32 -8.41 11.04 24.42
C ALA A 32 -9.36 10.13 23.61
N ARG A 33 -9.46 8.87 24.06
CA ARG A 33 -10.26 7.79 23.50
C ARG A 33 -11.76 7.98 23.79
N PHE A 34 -12.62 7.40 22.95
CA PHE A 34 -14.09 7.45 23.05
C PHE A 34 -14.59 7.22 24.48
N CYS A 35 -15.41 8.13 25.02
CA CYS A 35 -15.99 7.99 26.35
C CYS A 35 -17.42 7.43 26.29
N THR A 36 -17.84 6.74 27.33
CA THR A 36 -19.15 6.07 27.42
C THR A 36 -20.35 7.02 27.38
N ASN A 37 -20.16 8.34 27.51
CA ASN A 37 -21.25 9.33 27.46
C ASN A 37 -21.61 9.79 26.03
N CYS A 38 -20.73 9.61 25.02
CA CYS A 38 -21.00 10.05 23.63
C CYS A 38 -21.41 8.93 22.65
N GLY A 39 -21.66 7.71 23.15
CA GLY A 39 -22.53 6.74 22.45
C GLY A 39 -21.88 5.61 21.66
N THR A 40 -20.61 5.28 21.88
CA THR A 40 -20.07 3.96 21.52
C THR A 40 -19.37 3.36 22.73
N GLU A 41 -19.54 2.05 22.96
CA GLU A 41 -18.79 1.31 23.98
C GLU A 41 -17.29 1.55 23.75
N PHE A 42 -16.59 1.94 24.82
CA PHE A 42 -15.14 2.01 24.80
C PHE A 42 -14.59 0.60 24.56
N VAL A 43 -14.11 0.35 23.35
CA VAL A 43 -13.35 -0.86 23.03
C VAL A 43 -11.87 -0.49 23.12
N PRO A 44 -11.12 -0.95 24.15
CA PRO A 44 -9.72 -0.57 24.33
C PRO A 44 -8.83 -0.90 23.14
N SER A 45 -9.24 -1.86 22.31
CA SER A 45 -8.56 -2.32 21.09
C SER A 45 -8.70 -1.36 19.90
N LYS A 46 -9.67 -0.44 19.93
CA LYS A 46 -9.95 0.48 18.82
C LYS A 46 -9.15 1.77 18.92
N VAL A 47 -8.48 2.11 17.83
CA VAL A 47 -7.67 3.32 17.67
C VAL A 47 -8.19 4.06 16.44
N GLY A 48 -8.62 5.32 16.56
CA GLY A 48 -9.15 6.05 15.41
C GLY A 48 -9.36 7.54 15.65
N HIS A 49 -9.47 8.29 14.55
CA HIS A 49 -9.79 9.72 14.55
C HIS A 49 -11.29 9.96 14.66
N TRP A 50 -12.07 9.08 14.04
CA TRP A 50 -13.52 9.20 13.90
C TRP A 50 -14.24 7.94 14.32
N ASP A 51 -15.46 8.11 14.79
CA ASP A 51 -16.44 7.02 14.76
C ASP A 51 -17.03 6.85 13.34
N TYR A 52 -17.81 5.78 13.14
CA TYR A 52 -18.42 5.49 11.85
C TYR A 52 -19.38 6.61 11.38
N ARG A 53 -20.04 7.32 12.31
CA ARG A 53 -21.00 8.38 11.99
C ARG A 53 -20.28 9.64 11.52
N GLU A 54 -19.21 10.05 12.21
CA GLU A 54 -18.33 11.15 11.82
C GLU A 54 -17.72 10.89 10.43
N ALA A 55 -17.22 9.68 10.20
CA ALA A 55 -16.67 9.28 8.90
C ALA A 55 -17.72 9.26 7.78
N ARG A 56 -18.94 8.77 8.04
CA ARG A 56 -20.05 8.78 7.08
C ARG A 56 -20.50 10.21 6.75
N LEU A 57 -20.54 11.10 7.73
CA LEU A 57 -20.82 12.52 7.51
C LEU A 57 -19.76 13.19 6.64
N GLU A 58 -18.49 12.87 6.85
CA GLU A 58 -17.42 13.40 6.00
C GLU A 58 -17.49 12.85 4.57
N GLN A 59 -17.80 11.55 4.40
CA GLN A 59 -18.02 10.98 3.08
C GLN A 59 -19.13 11.72 2.31
N PHE A 60 -20.25 12.03 2.96
CA PHE A 60 -21.31 12.82 2.33
C PHE A 60 -20.87 14.24 2.00
N ARG A 61 -20.07 14.90 2.87
CA ARG A 61 -19.49 16.21 2.56
C ARG A 61 -18.61 16.16 1.31
N ASN A 62 -17.79 15.12 1.19
CA ASN A 62 -16.95 14.92 0.01
C ASN A 62 -17.76 14.64 -1.26
N ALA A 63 -18.96 14.05 -1.14
CA ALA A 63 -19.86 13.84 -2.27
C ALA A 63 -20.61 15.12 -2.69
N ASP A 64 -20.85 16.04 -1.76
CA ASP A 64 -21.48 17.35 -2.01
C ASP A 64 -20.50 18.35 -2.67
N LEU A 65 -19.21 18.21 -2.38
CA LEU A 65 -18.17 18.85 -3.18
C LEU A 65 -18.23 18.18 -4.56
N GLU A 66 -18.52 18.92 -5.64
CA GLU A 66 -18.50 18.42 -7.03
C GLU A 66 -17.06 18.06 -7.46
N LEU A 67 -16.42 17.17 -6.71
CA LEU A 67 -15.03 16.80 -6.87
C LEU A 67 -14.92 16.00 -8.16
N PRO A 68 -13.94 16.34 -9.03
CA PRO A 68 -13.57 15.42 -10.09
C PRO A 68 -13.22 14.08 -9.45
N SER A 69 -13.74 12.99 -10.03
CA SER A 69 -13.72 11.61 -9.51
C SER A 69 -12.29 11.13 -9.19
N SER A 70 -11.77 11.51 -8.03
CA SER A 70 -10.38 11.26 -7.64
C SER A 70 -10.33 10.86 -6.18
N CYS A 71 -10.27 9.55 -5.98
CA CYS A 71 -10.21 8.93 -4.66
C CYS A 71 -9.05 9.46 -3.80
N GLY A 72 -7.92 9.85 -4.42
CA GLY A 72 -6.78 10.45 -3.73
C GLY A 72 -7.09 11.79 -3.08
N VAL A 73 -7.85 12.67 -3.75
CA VAL A 73 -8.18 14.00 -3.21
C VAL A 73 -9.22 13.90 -2.12
N CYS A 74 -10.26 13.09 -2.32
CA CYS A 74 -11.24 12.78 -1.27
C CYS A 74 -10.54 12.23 -0.02
N SER A 75 -9.55 11.36 -0.20
CA SER A 75 -8.79 10.78 0.91
C SER A 75 -7.94 11.83 1.63
N VAL A 76 -7.29 12.75 0.90
CA VAL A 76 -6.53 13.84 1.53
C VAL A 76 -7.44 14.82 2.26
N LEU A 77 -8.59 15.18 1.68
CA LEU A 77 -9.58 16.02 2.35
C LEU A 77 -10.06 15.38 3.66
N SER A 78 -10.39 14.08 3.62
CA SER A 78 -10.73 13.33 4.83
C SER A 78 -9.57 13.32 5.85
N ALA A 79 -8.34 13.10 5.42
CA ALA A 79 -7.18 13.14 6.33
C ALA A 79 -6.99 14.54 6.96
N LEU A 80 -7.17 15.61 6.20
CA LEU A 80 -7.09 16.98 6.70
C LEU A 80 -8.24 17.31 7.65
N ALA A 81 -9.45 16.81 7.39
CA ALA A 81 -10.57 16.93 8.31
C ALA A 81 -10.31 16.19 9.63
N MET A 82 -9.68 15.00 9.60
CA MET A 82 -9.25 14.26 10.81
C MET A 82 -8.26 15.08 11.64
N LEU A 83 -7.33 15.79 10.97
CA LEU A 83 -6.39 16.69 11.63
C LEU A 83 -7.04 18.01 12.12
N GLY A 84 -8.34 18.20 11.88
CA GLY A 84 -9.09 19.41 12.21
C GLY A 84 -8.70 20.63 11.38
N LYS A 85 -8.17 20.41 10.17
CA LYS A 85 -7.70 21.48 9.25
C LYS A 85 -8.80 21.99 8.35
N ILE A 86 -9.75 21.14 8.03
CA ILE A 86 -10.86 21.46 7.15
C ILE A 86 -12.17 21.18 7.89
N THR A 87 -13.10 22.12 7.79
CA THR A 87 -14.49 22.00 8.21
C THR A 87 -15.42 22.50 7.09
N LYS A 88 -16.72 22.19 7.17
CA LYS A 88 -17.77 22.47 6.16
C LYS A 88 -17.81 23.90 5.59
N ASN A 89 -17.20 24.89 6.26
CA ASN A 89 -17.22 26.30 5.85
C ASN A 89 -15.82 26.91 5.71
N THR A 90 -14.78 26.10 5.55
CA THR A 90 -13.41 26.62 5.46
C THR A 90 -13.11 26.96 3.99
N PRO A 91 -12.88 28.23 3.62
CA PRO A 91 -12.52 28.59 2.24
C PRO A 91 -11.30 27.81 1.73
N ALA A 92 -10.40 27.41 2.65
CA ALA A 92 -9.26 26.57 2.36
C ALA A 92 -9.61 25.20 1.74
N ALA A 93 -10.79 24.64 2.01
CA ALA A 93 -11.24 23.41 1.36
C ALA A 93 -11.51 23.66 -0.13
N ASP A 94 -12.26 24.71 -0.42
CA ASP A 94 -12.62 25.11 -1.78
C ASP A 94 -11.38 25.56 -2.55
N ASP A 95 -10.46 26.26 -1.91
CA ASP A 95 -9.17 26.66 -2.49
C ASP A 95 -8.28 25.43 -2.76
N LEU A 96 -8.18 24.49 -1.82
CA LEU A 96 -7.46 23.22 -2.04
C LEU A 96 -8.07 22.46 -3.19
N VAL A 97 -9.39 22.29 -3.22
CA VAL A 97 -10.10 21.63 -4.32
C VAL A 97 -9.87 22.39 -5.62
N ALA A 98 -10.00 23.71 -5.65
CA ALA A 98 -9.84 24.52 -6.85
C ALA A 98 -8.40 24.51 -7.38
N GLU A 99 -7.39 24.47 -6.51
CA GLU A 99 -5.98 24.43 -6.89
C GLU A 99 -5.49 23.02 -7.21
N MET A 100 -6.05 22.00 -6.55
CA MET A 100 -5.82 20.60 -6.88
C MET A 100 -6.58 20.19 -8.14
N ALA A 101 -7.70 20.83 -8.43
CA ALA A 101 -8.53 20.46 -9.56
C ALA A 101 -7.75 20.57 -10.88
N PRO A 102 -6.93 21.57 -11.20
CA PRO A 102 -6.04 21.53 -12.36
C PRO A 102 -5.07 20.34 -12.38
N LEU A 103 -4.57 19.89 -11.21
CA LEU A 103 -3.71 18.70 -11.13
C LEU A 103 -4.47 17.40 -11.43
N ILE A 104 -5.78 17.37 -11.13
CA ILE A 104 -6.68 16.23 -11.38
C ILE A 104 -7.30 16.30 -12.79
N ARG A 105 -7.79 17.49 -13.18
CA ARG A 105 -8.50 17.85 -14.43
C ARG A 105 -7.60 17.73 -15.65
N LYS A 106 -6.29 17.95 -15.51
CA LYS A 106 -5.35 17.82 -16.63
C LYS A 106 -5.14 16.36 -17.08
N ARG A 107 -5.63 15.35 -16.33
CA ARG A 107 -5.20 13.95 -16.50
C ARG A 107 -6.30 12.88 -16.47
N ALA A 108 -7.46 13.07 -15.83
CA ALA A 108 -8.35 11.92 -15.57
C ALA A 108 -9.71 11.87 -16.30
N CYS A 109 -10.47 12.97 -16.46
CA CYS A 109 -11.86 12.87 -16.96
C CYS A 109 -12.44 14.09 -17.70
N ASP A 110 -11.80 15.27 -17.70
CA ASP A 110 -12.42 16.48 -18.29
C ASP A 110 -12.29 16.58 -19.82
N LEU A 111 -11.48 15.74 -20.47
CA LEU A 111 -11.30 15.81 -21.92
C LEU A 111 -12.51 15.32 -22.73
N ALA A 112 -13.56 14.78 -22.09
CA ALA A 112 -14.69 14.18 -22.79
C ALA A 112 -16.07 14.77 -22.48
N GLY A 113 -16.21 15.68 -21.51
CA GLY A 113 -17.53 16.24 -21.14
C GLY A 113 -18.62 15.20 -20.81
N SER A 114 -18.25 13.93 -20.64
CA SER A 114 -19.12 12.77 -20.55
C SER A 114 -18.83 11.99 -19.27
N ASN A 115 -19.85 11.31 -18.78
CA ASN A 115 -19.84 10.56 -17.52
C ASN A 115 -19.02 9.27 -17.68
N CYS A 116 -17.70 9.39 -17.82
CA CYS A 116 -16.77 8.27 -17.77
C CYS A 116 -16.72 7.74 -16.32
N ARG A 117 -17.79 7.05 -15.91
CA ARG A 117 -17.93 6.44 -14.60
C ARG A 117 -17.04 5.20 -14.58
N HIS A 118 -16.00 5.28 -13.76
CA HIS A 118 -15.02 4.21 -13.49
C HIS A 118 -15.63 2.85 -13.09
N ASP A 119 -16.92 2.82 -12.73
CA ASP A 119 -17.64 1.61 -12.29
C ASP A 119 -18.63 1.05 -13.33
N THR A 120 -18.86 1.73 -14.46
CA THR A 120 -19.75 1.22 -15.50
C THR A 120 -18.92 0.79 -16.70
N LEU A 121 -18.96 -0.50 -17.02
CA LEU A 121 -18.41 -1.18 -18.21
C LEU A 121 -18.85 -0.57 -19.57
N THR A 122 -19.48 0.59 -19.58
CA THR A 122 -19.96 1.32 -20.74
C THR A 122 -19.00 2.47 -21.03
N VAL A 123 -18.14 2.26 -22.02
CA VAL A 123 -17.38 3.34 -22.64
C VAL A 123 -18.39 4.30 -23.28
N ASP A 124 -18.44 5.54 -22.80
CA ASP A 124 -19.32 6.55 -23.38
C ASP A 124 -18.84 6.85 -24.81
N SER A 125 -19.72 6.74 -25.79
CA SER A 125 -19.35 6.82 -27.21
C SER A 125 -18.84 8.20 -27.66
N GLU A 126 -18.83 9.19 -26.76
CA GLU A 126 -18.47 10.59 -27.01
C GLU A 126 -17.06 10.98 -26.50
N CYS A 127 -16.26 10.03 -26.02
CA CYS A 127 -14.91 10.31 -25.51
C CYS A 127 -13.86 10.45 -26.64
N ASP A 128 -13.41 11.69 -26.92
CA ASP A 128 -12.51 12.06 -28.03
C ASP A 128 -11.01 12.18 -27.63
N VAL A 129 -10.58 11.44 -26.61
CA VAL A 129 -9.15 11.42 -26.21
C VAL A 129 -8.35 10.41 -27.01
N SER A 130 -7.11 10.76 -27.34
CA SER A 130 -6.17 9.84 -27.97
C SER A 130 -5.82 8.67 -27.05
N LEU A 131 -5.39 7.53 -27.61
CA LEU A 131 -4.95 6.37 -26.84
C LEU A 131 -3.85 6.72 -25.83
N SER A 132 -2.86 7.52 -26.24
CA SER A 132 -1.76 7.91 -25.37
C SER A 132 -2.24 8.76 -24.20
N GLU A 133 -3.11 9.74 -24.44
CA GLU A 133 -3.67 10.58 -23.38
C GLU A 133 -4.54 9.76 -22.43
N HIS A 134 -5.33 8.82 -22.96
CA HIS A 134 -6.13 7.92 -22.14
C HIS A 134 -5.25 7.07 -21.22
N LEU A 135 -4.27 6.32 -21.75
CA LEU A 135 -3.46 5.42 -20.94
C LEU A 135 -2.59 6.18 -19.93
N VAL A 136 -1.97 7.29 -20.33
CA VAL A 136 -1.19 8.14 -19.42
C VAL A 136 -2.10 8.72 -18.35
N GLY A 137 -3.29 9.19 -18.73
CA GLY A 137 -4.30 9.64 -17.79
C GLY A 137 -4.63 8.57 -16.75
N ARG A 138 -4.93 7.34 -17.18
CA ARG A 138 -5.22 6.20 -16.30
C ARG A 138 -4.05 5.84 -15.38
N SER A 139 -2.82 5.87 -15.88
CA SER A 139 -1.59 5.65 -15.10
C SER A 139 -1.42 6.66 -13.95
N GLU A 140 -1.85 7.90 -14.18
CA GLU A 140 -1.73 9.03 -13.24
C GLU A 140 -3.04 9.28 -12.44
N CYS A 141 -4.14 8.63 -12.81
CA CYS A 141 -5.46 8.80 -12.19
C CYS A 141 -5.45 8.49 -10.69
N GLY A 142 -6.18 9.30 -9.92
CA GLY A 142 -6.31 9.16 -8.47
C GLY A 142 -5.16 9.81 -7.68
N SER A 143 -4.30 10.57 -8.35
CA SER A 143 -3.07 11.08 -7.74
C SER A 143 -2.39 12.15 -8.58
N SER A 144 -2.47 13.40 -8.13
CA SER A 144 -1.27 14.24 -8.23
C SER A 144 -0.17 13.45 -7.51
N GLY A 145 0.94 13.12 -8.19
CA GLY A 145 1.99 12.24 -7.64
C GLY A 145 2.29 12.56 -6.17
N SER A 146 2.46 11.52 -5.34
CA SER A 146 2.42 11.65 -3.88
C SER A 146 3.20 12.84 -3.31
N ALA A 147 4.35 13.18 -3.91
CA ALA A 147 5.12 14.38 -3.55
C ALA A 147 4.37 15.70 -3.84
N ALA A 148 3.87 15.90 -5.06
CA ALA A 148 3.15 17.13 -5.44
C ALA A 148 1.90 17.35 -4.59
N LEU A 149 1.21 16.27 -4.20
CA LEU A 149 0.08 16.31 -3.29
C LEU A 149 0.49 16.75 -1.88
N ILE A 150 1.55 16.15 -1.34
CA ILE A 150 2.10 16.49 -0.02
C ILE A 150 2.58 17.94 -0.01
N ASP A 151 3.37 18.35 -1.00
CA ASP A 151 3.90 19.71 -1.12
C ASP A 151 2.78 20.73 -1.17
N LYS A 152 1.70 20.42 -1.89
CA LYS A 152 0.53 21.30 -1.96
C LYS A 152 -0.14 21.44 -0.61
N VAL A 153 -0.37 20.33 0.09
CA VAL A 153 -0.94 20.33 1.44
C VAL A 153 -0.06 21.12 2.41
N GLU A 154 1.24 20.91 2.42
CA GLU A 154 2.17 21.64 3.29
C GLU A 154 2.24 23.14 2.96
N SER A 155 2.12 23.51 1.68
CA SER A 155 2.10 24.92 1.27
C SER A 155 0.86 25.67 1.78
N GLN A 156 -0.29 24.99 1.83
CA GLN A 156 -1.56 25.58 2.28
C GLN A 156 -1.76 25.49 3.78
N PHE A 157 -1.24 24.43 4.41
CA PHE A 157 -1.32 24.18 5.84
C PHE A 157 0.10 24.05 6.41
N PRO A 158 0.81 25.18 6.67
CA PRO A 158 2.22 25.16 7.06
C PRO A 158 2.50 24.41 8.36
N ASP A 159 1.50 24.20 9.22
CA ASP A 159 1.62 23.44 10.45
C ASP A 159 1.30 21.95 10.28
N VAL A 160 1.04 21.49 9.06
CA VAL A 160 0.95 20.09 8.65
C VAL A 160 2.25 19.68 7.96
N VAL A 161 2.63 18.41 8.11
CA VAL A 161 3.69 17.75 7.37
C VAL A 161 3.16 16.43 6.83
N GLY A 162 3.54 16.07 5.61
CA GLY A 162 3.16 14.82 4.97
C GLY A 162 4.35 13.91 4.68
N ALA A 163 4.13 12.62 4.51
CA ALA A 163 5.12 11.68 3.98
C ALA A 163 4.44 10.64 3.12
N SER A 164 5.12 10.19 2.06
CA SER A 164 4.73 9.02 1.31
C SER A 164 5.63 7.87 1.73
N LEU A 165 5.04 6.84 2.32
CA LEU A 165 5.73 5.64 2.79
C LEU A 165 5.44 4.51 1.79
N PRO A 166 6.33 4.27 0.81
CA PRO A 166 6.17 3.16 -0.11
C PRO A 166 6.19 1.85 0.65
N ILE A 167 5.29 0.96 0.27
CA ILE A 167 5.16 -0.35 0.92
C ILE A 167 5.97 -1.41 0.14
N GLY A 168 6.30 -1.15 -1.13
CA GLY A 168 7.12 -2.04 -1.96
C GLY A 168 6.61 -3.48 -2.01
N ALA A 169 7.48 -4.43 -2.41
CA ALA A 169 7.22 -5.86 -2.28
C ALA A 169 7.41 -6.39 -0.85
N SER A 170 8.01 -5.58 0.03
CA SER A 170 8.28 -5.92 1.43
C SER A 170 7.75 -4.81 2.33
N LEU A 171 6.64 -5.09 3.03
CA LEU A 171 6.09 -4.17 4.01
C LEU A 171 7.19 -3.73 4.99
N PRO A 172 7.35 -2.43 5.29
CA PRO A 172 8.32 -1.94 6.27
C PRO A 172 7.85 -2.23 7.69
N MET A 173 7.68 -3.52 8.00
CA MET A 173 7.20 -4.01 9.27
C MET A 173 8.38 -4.33 10.16
N LYS A 174 8.75 -3.40 11.05
CA LYS A 174 9.49 -3.74 12.26
C LYS A 174 8.49 -4.25 13.30
N GLY A 175 7.91 -5.43 13.09
CA GLY A 175 6.87 -6.04 13.94
C GLY A 175 5.98 -7.04 13.18
N ASP A 176 5.12 -7.76 13.90
CA ASP A 176 4.33 -8.88 13.36
C ASP A 176 2.95 -8.47 12.77
N SER A 177 2.53 -7.19 12.87
CA SER A 177 1.21 -6.72 12.38
C SER A 177 1.21 -5.32 11.75
N LEU A 178 0.70 -5.24 10.51
CA LEU A 178 0.38 -4.02 9.74
C LEU A 178 -0.53 -3.09 10.54
N LEU A 179 -1.59 -3.62 11.14
CA LEU A 179 -2.55 -2.80 11.86
C LEU A 179 -2.00 -2.25 13.17
N GLU A 180 -1.11 -2.96 13.86
CA GLU A 180 -0.37 -2.39 14.99
C GLU A 180 0.50 -1.20 14.54
N TRP A 181 1.17 -1.33 13.40
CA TRP A 181 1.96 -0.24 12.83
C TRP A 181 1.10 0.97 12.44
N VAL A 182 -0.02 0.74 11.73
CA VAL A 182 -0.99 1.78 11.37
C VAL A 182 -1.58 2.43 12.62
N GLY A 183 -1.97 1.62 13.61
CA GLY A 183 -2.50 2.06 14.89
C GLY A 183 -1.51 2.93 15.66
N GLY A 184 -0.22 2.57 15.66
CA GLY A 184 0.84 3.38 16.27
C GLY A 184 0.96 4.77 15.62
N TRP A 185 0.89 4.87 14.29
CA TRP A 185 0.88 6.17 13.61
C TRP A 185 -0.37 7.00 13.93
N ILE A 186 -1.54 6.38 13.99
CA ILE A 186 -2.79 7.07 14.39
C ILE A 186 -2.67 7.58 15.84
N GLN A 187 -2.17 6.73 16.75
CA GLN A 187 -1.91 7.12 18.14
C GLN A 187 -0.94 8.29 18.21
N ASP A 188 0.10 8.31 17.39
CA ASP A 188 1.08 9.40 17.33
C ASP A 188 0.52 10.70 16.70
N GLY A 189 -0.75 10.71 16.28
CA GLY A 189 -1.46 11.88 15.77
C GLY A 189 -1.47 12.01 14.24
N ALA A 190 -1.22 10.92 13.52
CA ALA A 190 -1.20 10.90 12.07
C ALA A 190 -2.55 10.49 11.46
N ALA A 191 -2.97 11.18 10.40
CA ALA A 191 -4.04 10.75 9.51
C ALA A 191 -3.41 10.01 8.31
N ILE A 192 -3.95 8.83 7.98
CA ILE A 192 -3.31 7.91 7.03
C ILE A 192 -4.23 7.67 5.84
N CYS A 193 -3.73 7.91 4.64
CA CYS A 193 -4.35 7.49 3.40
C CYS A 193 -3.58 6.32 2.83
N VAL A 194 -4.26 5.20 2.58
CA VAL A 194 -3.68 4.05 1.90
C VAL A 194 -4.04 4.11 0.42
N THR A 195 -3.04 3.95 -0.45
CA THR A 195 -3.25 3.70 -1.88
C THR A 195 -2.89 2.25 -2.15
N TYR A 196 -3.84 1.47 -2.65
CA TYR A 196 -3.69 0.03 -2.86
C TYR A 196 -4.27 -0.43 -4.18
N ASN A 197 -3.78 -1.57 -4.66
CA ASN A 197 -4.18 -2.12 -5.94
C ASN A 197 -5.36 -3.08 -5.76
N ARG A 198 -6.58 -2.61 -6.09
CA ARG A 198 -7.80 -3.44 -6.02
C ARG A 198 -7.85 -4.53 -7.09
N GLN A 199 -6.99 -4.44 -8.09
CA GLN A 199 -6.87 -5.43 -9.18
C GLN A 199 -6.08 -6.67 -8.73
N ASN A 200 -5.43 -6.62 -7.56
CA ASN A 200 -4.79 -7.78 -6.97
C ASN A 200 -5.82 -8.70 -6.31
N VAL A 201 -6.61 -9.38 -7.16
CA VAL A 201 -7.62 -10.36 -6.74
C VAL A 201 -6.97 -11.73 -6.46
N PRO A 202 -7.54 -12.56 -5.56
CA PRO A 202 -7.01 -13.89 -5.29
C PRO A 202 -6.94 -14.76 -6.56
N PRO A 203 -5.94 -15.67 -6.68
CA PRO A 203 -5.93 -16.66 -7.75
C PRO A 203 -7.24 -17.45 -7.80
N GLY A 204 -7.86 -17.54 -8.97
CA GLY A 204 -9.15 -18.21 -9.16
C GLY A 204 -10.38 -17.33 -8.88
N ALA A 205 -10.20 -16.06 -8.51
CA ALA A 205 -11.27 -15.08 -8.57
C ALA A 205 -11.73 -14.91 -10.02
N ASP A 206 -13.01 -14.62 -10.21
CA ASP A 206 -13.58 -14.35 -11.53
C ASP A 206 -12.86 -13.14 -12.16
N GLU A 207 -12.13 -13.38 -13.25
CA GLU A 207 -11.37 -12.35 -13.98
C GLU A 207 -12.30 -11.24 -14.51
N THR A 208 -13.58 -11.54 -14.72
CA THR A 208 -14.58 -10.54 -15.12
C THR A 208 -14.91 -9.55 -13.99
N ALA A 209 -14.62 -9.92 -12.73
CA ALA A 209 -14.85 -9.12 -11.53
C ALA A 209 -13.64 -8.30 -11.06
N ILE A 210 -12.54 -8.26 -11.83
CA ILE A 210 -11.37 -7.43 -11.51
C ILE A 210 -11.78 -5.94 -11.52
N PRO A 211 -11.63 -5.21 -10.40
CA PRO A 211 -11.89 -3.78 -10.37
C PRO A 211 -10.99 -3.02 -11.36
N ASP A 212 -11.48 -1.94 -11.94
CA ASP A 212 -10.76 -1.23 -13.00
C ASP A 212 -9.89 -0.07 -12.48
N CYS A 213 -9.36 -0.17 -11.25
CA CYS A 213 -8.56 0.91 -10.70
C CYS A 213 -7.71 0.50 -9.50
N TRP A 214 -6.64 1.28 -9.32
CA TRP A 214 -6.05 1.50 -8.00
C TRP A 214 -6.93 2.46 -7.21
N HIS A 215 -6.94 2.30 -5.89
CA HIS A 215 -7.83 3.09 -5.04
C HIS A 215 -7.08 3.67 -3.86
N ALA A 216 -7.37 4.94 -3.57
CA ALA A 216 -6.90 5.62 -2.38
C ALA A 216 -8.04 5.80 -1.40
N GLN A 217 -7.81 5.44 -0.14
CA GLN A 217 -8.79 5.57 0.95
C GLN A 217 -8.11 6.04 2.23
N THR A 218 -8.82 6.82 3.05
CA THR A 218 -8.34 7.19 4.38
C THR A 218 -8.70 6.10 5.38
N ILE A 219 -7.74 5.65 6.18
CA ILE A 219 -7.98 4.79 7.33
C ILE A 219 -8.38 5.70 8.50
N PHE A 220 -9.65 5.64 8.91
CA PHE A 220 -10.15 6.50 9.99
C PHE A 220 -10.10 5.82 11.36
N SER A 221 -10.07 4.48 11.39
CA SER A 221 -9.86 3.69 12.60
C SER A 221 -9.29 2.31 12.29
N VAL A 222 -8.66 1.70 13.29
CA VAL A 222 -8.23 0.29 13.33
C VAL A 222 -8.73 -0.36 14.61
N ASP A 223 -9.11 -1.63 14.52
CA ASP A 223 -9.42 -2.51 15.65
C ASP A 223 -8.31 -3.55 15.73
N LEU A 224 -7.48 -3.46 16.77
CA LEU A 224 -6.32 -4.33 16.94
C LEU A 224 -6.69 -5.73 17.44
N GLU A 225 -7.87 -5.89 18.05
CA GLU A 225 -8.35 -7.18 18.55
C GLU A 225 -8.99 -7.98 17.41
N GLU A 226 -9.88 -7.35 16.66
CA GLU A 226 -10.52 -7.96 15.48
C GLU A 226 -9.62 -7.97 14.24
N ARG A 227 -8.43 -7.36 14.33
CA ARG A 227 -7.49 -7.17 13.22
C ARG A 227 -8.17 -6.59 11.96
N THR A 228 -8.94 -5.51 12.16
CA THR A 228 -9.62 -4.80 11.06
C THR A 228 -9.24 -3.32 10.98
N ALA A 229 -9.28 -2.76 9.77
CA ALA A 229 -9.22 -1.33 9.51
C ALA A 229 -10.55 -0.85 8.95
N SER A 230 -10.99 0.33 9.39
CA SER A 230 -12.11 1.01 8.78
C SER A 230 -11.62 2.14 7.88
N LEU A 231 -12.03 2.08 6.62
CA LEU A 231 -11.63 2.97 5.54
C LEU A 231 -12.81 3.83 5.08
N THR A 232 -12.53 5.02 4.56
CA THR A 232 -13.52 5.91 3.95
C THR A 232 -13.49 5.85 2.42
N ASN A 233 -14.56 6.34 1.78
CA ASN A 233 -14.67 6.54 0.33
C ASN A 233 -14.55 5.26 -0.55
N PRO A 234 -15.55 4.35 -0.56
CA PRO A 234 -16.69 4.29 0.34
C PRO A 234 -16.31 3.73 1.72
N MET A 235 -17.20 3.91 2.69
CA MET A 235 -17.05 3.28 4.00
C MET A 235 -16.91 1.76 3.84
N LYS A 236 -15.78 1.23 4.27
CA LYS A 236 -15.49 -0.20 4.20
C LYS A 236 -14.69 -0.63 5.43
N VAL A 237 -15.03 -1.78 5.99
CA VAL A 237 -14.17 -2.47 6.96
C VAL A 237 -13.38 -3.52 6.20
N MET A 238 -12.08 -3.56 6.42
CA MET A 238 -11.18 -4.54 5.81
C MET A 238 -10.39 -5.27 6.88
N THR A 239 -10.22 -6.58 6.72
CA THR A 239 -9.29 -7.31 7.60
C THR A 239 -7.85 -6.96 7.25
N GLU A 240 -6.93 -7.23 8.17
CA GLU A 240 -5.52 -7.09 7.91
C GLU A 240 -5.05 -7.99 6.75
N GLU A 241 -5.54 -9.23 6.63
CA GLU A 241 -5.18 -10.09 5.51
C GLU A 241 -5.65 -9.50 4.17
N GLU A 242 -6.82 -8.86 4.14
CA GLU A 242 -7.28 -8.16 2.93
C GLU A 242 -6.37 -6.99 2.58
N LEU A 243 -5.99 -6.16 3.55
CA LEU A 243 -5.05 -5.05 3.31
C LEU A 243 -3.69 -5.57 2.84
N VAL A 244 -3.12 -6.55 3.54
CA VAL A 244 -1.85 -7.20 3.18
C VAL A 244 -1.93 -7.88 1.82
N ARG A 245 -3.12 -8.26 1.33
CA ARG A 245 -3.27 -8.75 -0.04
C ARG A 245 -3.15 -7.62 -1.07
N PHE A 246 -3.74 -6.46 -0.83
CA PHE A 246 -3.76 -5.38 -1.83
C PHE A 246 -2.53 -4.46 -1.81
N LEU A 247 -1.72 -4.49 -0.75
CA LEU A 247 -0.58 -3.59 -0.51
C LEU A 247 0.76 -4.03 -1.15
N PRO A 248 1.15 -5.31 -1.21
CA PRO A 248 2.32 -5.76 -1.94
C PRO A 248 1.91 -6.00 -3.39
N SER A 249 1.99 -4.96 -4.22
CA SER A 249 1.82 -5.11 -5.66
C SER A 249 2.88 -4.33 -6.41
N GLU A 250 3.25 -4.84 -7.57
CA GLU A 250 4.05 -4.05 -8.51
C GLU A 250 3.25 -2.80 -8.92
N PRO A 251 3.92 -1.67 -9.22
CA PRO A 251 3.27 -0.47 -9.75
C PRO A 251 2.81 -0.70 -11.20
N VAL A 252 1.79 -1.54 -11.35
CA VAL A 252 1.16 -1.96 -12.60
C VAL A 252 -0.33 -1.74 -12.48
N LEU A 253 -0.90 -1.08 -13.49
CA LEU A 253 -2.33 -0.91 -13.67
C LEU A 253 -2.76 -1.76 -14.87
N LYS A 254 -3.78 -2.58 -14.67
CA LYS A 254 -4.43 -3.37 -15.73
C LYS A 254 -5.56 -2.54 -16.32
N VAL A 255 -5.45 -2.18 -17.59
CA VAL A 255 -6.50 -1.45 -18.32
C VAL A 255 -7.24 -2.43 -19.23
N ARG A 256 -8.58 -2.40 -19.22
CA ARG A 256 -9.38 -3.33 -20.03
C ARG A 256 -9.10 -3.14 -21.52
N GLY A 257 -8.99 -4.24 -22.24
CA GLY A 257 -8.70 -4.26 -23.66
C GLY A 257 -9.80 -3.59 -24.48
N SER A 258 -11.05 -3.66 -24.02
CA SER A 258 -12.17 -2.93 -24.63
C SER A 258 -11.97 -1.41 -24.62
N GLU A 259 -11.41 -0.85 -23.55
CA GLU A 259 -11.11 0.60 -23.46
C GLU A 259 -9.95 0.97 -24.38
N VAL A 260 -8.88 0.17 -24.33
CA VAL A 260 -7.69 0.35 -25.19
C VAL A 260 -8.08 0.35 -26.67
N LEU A 261 -8.85 -0.66 -27.10
CA LEU A 261 -9.28 -0.77 -28.50
C LEU A 261 -10.26 0.32 -28.90
N PHE A 262 -11.12 0.79 -27.98
CA PHE A 262 -12.01 1.92 -28.26
C PHE A 262 -11.21 3.20 -28.58
N HIS A 263 -10.17 3.49 -27.82
CA HIS A 263 -9.31 4.66 -28.05
C HIS A 263 -8.31 4.46 -29.22
N ALA A 264 -8.00 3.22 -29.57
CA ALA A 264 -7.14 2.88 -30.71
C ALA A 264 -7.92 2.71 -32.03
N ARG A 265 -9.26 2.78 -32.03
CA ARG A 265 -10.12 2.34 -33.14
C ARG A 265 -9.82 3.03 -34.48
N GLU A 266 -9.43 4.31 -34.45
CA GLU A 266 -9.17 5.12 -35.65
C GLU A 266 -7.69 5.22 -35.99
N MET A 267 -6.80 4.82 -35.07
CA MET A 267 -5.35 4.91 -35.25
C MET A 267 -4.85 3.81 -36.19
N GLN A 268 -3.85 4.10 -37.01
CA GLN A 268 -3.09 3.10 -37.75
C GLN A 268 -2.01 2.47 -36.87
N ASP A 269 -1.54 1.28 -37.22
CA ASP A 269 -0.51 0.59 -36.44
C ASP A 269 0.80 1.38 -36.36
N GLU A 270 1.15 2.11 -37.43
CA GLU A 270 2.32 3.00 -37.46
C GLU A 270 2.18 4.17 -36.49
N GLU A 271 0.96 4.67 -36.28
CA GLU A 271 0.67 5.73 -35.31
C GLU A 271 0.82 5.20 -33.88
N ILE A 272 0.35 3.98 -33.61
CA ILE A 272 0.54 3.30 -32.31
C ILE A 272 2.04 3.07 -32.04
N ARG A 273 2.80 2.61 -33.04
CA ARG A 273 4.26 2.44 -32.92
C ARG A 273 5.00 3.76 -32.72
N GLY A 274 4.44 4.87 -33.19
CA GLY A 274 4.99 6.21 -33.07
C GLY A 274 4.68 6.92 -31.74
N ILE A 275 3.90 6.31 -30.83
CA ILE A 275 3.60 6.90 -29.53
C ILE A 275 4.89 7.02 -28.71
N VAL A 276 5.19 8.23 -28.26
CA VAL A 276 6.27 8.50 -27.31
C VAL A 276 5.70 8.45 -25.90
N TRP A 277 6.11 7.46 -25.11
CA TRP A 277 5.62 7.28 -23.75
C TRP A 277 6.36 8.18 -22.74
N PRO A 278 5.75 8.49 -21.57
CA PRO A 278 6.31 9.45 -20.62
C PRO A 278 7.61 9.01 -19.92
N SER A 279 7.86 7.71 -19.78
CA SER A 279 9.04 7.18 -19.09
C SER A 279 9.49 5.82 -19.65
N GLU A 280 10.76 5.49 -19.44
CA GLU A 280 11.42 4.24 -19.90
C GLU A 280 10.65 2.98 -19.47
N ARG A 281 10.00 3.03 -18.30
CA ARG A 281 9.18 1.94 -17.77
C ARG A 281 8.05 1.50 -18.70
N TRP A 282 7.48 2.42 -19.49
CA TRP A 282 6.45 2.08 -20.48
C TRP A 282 7.03 1.22 -21.63
N GLU A 283 8.27 1.50 -22.02
CA GLU A 283 9.00 0.73 -23.02
C GLU A 283 9.40 -0.64 -22.47
N GLU A 284 9.89 -0.70 -21.22
CA GLU A 284 10.21 -1.95 -20.52
C GLU A 284 8.99 -2.88 -20.41
N MET A 285 7.82 -2.30 -20.11
CA MET A 285 6.54 -3.03 -20.08
C MET A 285 5.98 -3.33 -21.47
N ARG A 286 6.61 -2.85 -22.55
CA ARG A 286 6.24 -3.13 -23.94
C ARG A 286 4.78 -2.81 -24.24
N VAL A 287 4.31 -1.67 -23.70
CA VAL A 287 2.89 -1.26 -23.79
C VAL A 287 2.45 -1.17 -25.25
N THR A 288 3.30 -0.61 -26.13
CA THR A 288 3.04 -0.54 -27.57
C THR A 288 2.75 -1.92 -28.17
N GLU A 289 3.59 -2.93 -27.87
CA GLU A 289 3.41 -4.27 -28.41
C GLU A 289 2.19 -4.99 -27.83
N GLN A 290 1.87 -4.75 -26.55
CA GLN A 290 0.64 -5.27 -25.94
C GLN A 290 -0.60 -4.75 -26.67
N VAL A 291 -0.66 -3.43 -26.96
CA VAL A 291 -1.78 -2.81 -27.70
C VAL A 291 -1.89 -3.39 -29.11
N LEU A 292 -0.77 -3.52 -29.83
CA LEU A 292 -0.78 -4.07 -31.19
C LEU A 292 -1.21 -5.54 -31.22
N ALA A 293 -0.72 -6.35 -30.28
CA ALA A 293 -1.13 -7.75 -30.15
C ALA A 293 -2.61 -7.88 -29.82
N LEU A 294 -3.13 -6.99 -28.96
CA LEU A 294 -4.55 -6.92 -28.65
C LEU A 294 -5.37 -6.60 -29.91
N ARG A 295 -4.95 -5.63 -30.71
CA ARG A 295 -5.62 -5.26 -31.97
C ARG A 295 -5.61 -6.39 -33.00
N GLU A 296 -4.48 -7.08 -33.15
CA GLU A 296 -4.36 -8.22 -34.06
C GLU A 296 -5.32 -9.35 -33.66
N LYS A 297 -5.43 -9.65 -32.36
CA LYS A 297 -6.30 -10.70 -31.84
C LYS A 297 -7.79 -10.38 -32.00
N TYR A 298 -8.16 -9.11 -31.86
CA TYR A 298 -9.55 -8.62 -31.91
C TYR A 298 -9.78 -7.70 -33.13
N ALA A 299 -9.46 -8.21 -34.33
CA ALA A 299 -9.65 -7.46 -35.57
C ALA A 299 -11.13 -7.48 -36.03
N GLY A 300 -11.69 -6.31 -36.37
CA GLY A 300 -13.04 -6.17 -36.97
C GLY A 300 -13.91 -5.09 -36.32
N GLU A 301 -14.98 -4.68 -37.00
CA GLU A 301 -15.97 -3.75 -36.43
C GLU A 301 -16.68 -4.40 -35.23
N GLY A 302 -16.68 -3.73 -34.07
CA GLY A 302 -17.31 -4.21 -32.84
C GLY A 302 -16.47 -5.17 -31.98
N ALA A 303 -15.28 -5.58 -32.44
CA ALA A 303 -14.43 -6.55 -31.75
C ALA A 303 -13.88 -6.05 -30.40
N TRP A 304 -13.93 -4.74 -30.12
CA TRP A 304 -13.55 -4.19 -28.82
C TRP A 304 -14.47 -4.63 -27.68
N VAL A 305 -15.74 -4.95 -27.95
CA VAL A 305 -16.68 -5.49 -26.94
C VAL A 305 -16.23 -6.87 -26.46
N ASP A 306 -15.62 -7.65 -27.35
CA ASP A 306 -15.14 -9.00 -27.05
C ASP A 306 -13.81 -9.00 -26.27
N ALA A 307 -13.14 -7.86 -26.17
CA ALA A 307 -11.88 -7.67 -25.45
C ALA A 307 -12.05 -7.22 -23.99
N LYS A 308 -13.27 -7.25 -23.44
CA LYS A 308 -13.60 -6.78 -22.08
C LYS A 308 -12.89 -7.55 -20.94
N ASP A 309 -12.49 -8.79 -21.21
CA ASP A 309 -11.85 -9.72 -20.25
C ASP A 309 -10.35 -9.88 -20.52
N VAL A 310 -9.78 -9.08 -21.44
CA VAL A 310 -8.32 -9.00 -21.67
C VAL A 310 -7.82 -7.67 -21.14
N PHE A 311 -6.57 -7.62 -20.71
CA PHE A 311 -5.98 -6.42 -20.14
C PHE A 311 -4.68 -6.04 -20.85
N VAL A 312 -4.40 -4.75 -20.87
CA VAL A 312 -3.06 -4.19 -21.14
C VAL A 312 -2.49 -3.74 -19.81
N ASP A 313 -1.28 -4.22 -19.52
CA ASP A 313 -0.56 -3.84 -18.32
C ASP A 313 0.24 -2.57 -18.62
N ILE A 314 -0.04 -1.49 -17.89
CA ILE A 314 0.68 -0.22 -17.97
C ILE A 314 1.32 0.13 -16.62
N PRO A 315 2.36 0.97 -16.59
CA PRO A 315 2.89 1.48 -15.33
C PRO A 315 1.82 2.22 -14.54
N TYR A 316 1.79 2.04 -13.21
CA TYR A 316 1.02 2.91 -12.33
C TYR A 316 1.94 4.01 -11.78
N ALA A 317 1.77 5.24 -12.27
CA ALA A 317 2.54 6.40 -11.85
C ALA A 317 1.91 7.13 -10.65
N GLY A 318 0.73 6.69 -10.19
CA GLY A 318 -0.04 7.46 -9.23
C GLY A 318 0.55 7.60 -7.82
N THR A 319 1.52 6.78 -7.47
CA THR A 319 2.29 6.92 -6.23
C THR A 319 3.69 7.48 -6.45
N GLY A 320 4.01 7.84 -7.70
CA GLY A 320 5.35 8.07 -8.22
C GLY A 320 5.82 6.89 -9.06
N ASP A 321 6.65 7.16 -10.08
CA ASP A 321 7.19 6.13 -10.96
C ASP A 321 7.94 5.07 -10.14
N GLY A 322 7.46 3.82 -10.19
CA GLY A 322 8.10 2.70 -9.49
C GLY A 322 7.77 2.56 -8.01
N VAL A 323 6.90 3.40 -7.44
CA VAL A 323 6.69 3.49 -5.97
C VAL A 323 5.69 2.45 -5.44
N GLY A 324 4.81 1.89 -6.28
CA GLY A 324 3.85 0.84 -5.89
C GLY A 324 2.83 1.35 -4.86
N PRO A 325 2.13 0.47 -4.12
CA PRO A 325 1.22 0.89 -3.06
C PRO A 325 1.96 1.66 -1.96
N CYS A 326 1.29 2.63 -1.36
CA CYS A 326 1.90 3.48 -0.35
C CYS A 326 0.90 3.93 0.72
N PHE A 327 1.43 4.19 1.92
CA PHE A 327 0.74 4.99 2.92
C PHE A 327 1.16 6.44 2.77
N ARG A 328 0.21 7.34 2.52
CA ARG A 328 0.42 8.78 2.67
C ARG A 328 0.00 9.16 4.09
N VAL A 329 0.95 9.65 4.86
CA VAL A 329 0.77 9.99 6.26
C VAL A 329 0.81 11.50 6.40
N PHE A 330 -0.21 12.10 6.99
CA PHE A 330 -0.27 13.52 7.30
C PHE A 330 -0.35 13.71 8.80
N ALA A 331 0.40 14.65 9.35
CA ALA A 331 0.37 14.94 10.78
C ALA A 331 0.60 16.43 11.06
N LYS A 332 0.12 16.92 12.20
CA LYS A 332 0.53 18.25 12.67
C LYS A 332 2.03 18.21 12.97
N ARG A 333 2.79 19.23 12.57
CA ARG A 333 4.24 19.33 12.84
C ARG A 333 4.56 19.19 14.33
N SER A 334 3.68 19.66 15.22
CA SER A 334 3.85 19.57 16.67
C SER A 334 3.51 18.20 17.29
N SER A 335 2.92 17.28 16.52
CA SER A 335 2.59 15.93 17.00
C SER A 335 3.81 15.00 16.97
N VAL A 336 3.73 13.87 17.68
CA VAL A 336 4.78 12.83 17.66
C VAL A 336 5.00 12.33 16.24
N ALA A 337 3.93 12.03 15.50
CA ALA A 337 4.02 11.61 14.10
C ALA A 337 4.65 12.68 13.21
N GLY A 338 4.32 13.95 13.42
CA GLY A 338 4.90 15.07 12.67
C GLY A 338 6.41 15.19 12.90
N GLN A 339 6.86 15.06 14.14
CA GLN A 339 8.29 15.04 14.47
C GLN A 339 9.00 13.83 13.84
N ARG A 340 8.39 12.64 13.88
CA ARG A 340 8.92 11.43 13.23
C ARG A 340 9.11 11.63 11.72
N ILE A 341 8.14 12.25 11.03
CA ILE A 341 8.24 12.55 9.60
C ILE A 341 9.40 13.52 9.32
N LEU A 342 9.51 14.59 10.11
CA LEU A 342 10.57 15.60 9.93
C LEU A 342 11.96 15.00 10.16
N THR A 343 12.15 14.25 11.25
CA THR A 343 13.42 13.55 11.51
C THR A 343 13.78 12.57 10.40
N ALA A 344 12.82 11.79 9.90
CA ALA A 344 13.07 10.86 8.80
C ALA A 344 13.48 11.58 7.50
N ARG A 345 12.92 12.77 7.22
CA ARG A 345 13.36 13.60 6.09
C ARG A 345 14.78 14.11 6.27
N GLU A 346 15.12 14.64 7.45
CA GLU A 346 16.47 15.11 7.77
C GLU A 346 17.52 13.99 7.64
N GLU A 347 17.19 12.79 8.14
CA GLU A 347 18.03 11.60 8.00
C GLU A 347 18.16 11.17 6.53
N GLY A 348 17.05 11.17 5.78
CA GLY A 348 17.05 10.84 4.35
C GLY A 348 17.86 11.82 3.50
N GLU A 349 17.74 13.13 3.78
CA GLU A 349 18.54 14.17 3.15
C GLU A 349 20.03 14.01 3.47
N ALA A 350 20.36 13.67 4.73
CA ALA A 350 21.74 13.40 5.13
C ALA A 350 22.33 12.17 4.40
N LEU A 351 21.54 11.11 4.24
CA LEU A 351 21.93 9.91 3.50
C LEU A 351 22.11 10.19 2.01
N LEU A 352 21.19 10.93 1.37
CA LEU A 352 21.33 11.34 -0.03
C LEU A 352 22.55 12.24 -0.24
N ALA A 353 22.82 13.15 0.69
CA ALA A 353 24.03 13.97 0.66
C ALA A 353 25.32 13.16 0.86
N GLU A 354 25.26 12.06 1.63
CA GLU A 354 26.38 11.12 1.74
C GLU A 354 26.56 10.29 0.46
N GLN A 355 25.48 9.81 -0.15
CA GLN A 355 25.52 9.10 -1.41
C GLN A 355 26.07 9.97 -2.55
N GLY A 356 25.62 11.22 -2.65
CA GLY A 356 26.15 12.18 -3.64
C GLY A 356 27.66 12.41 -3.48
N ARG A 357 28.15 12.50 -2.23
CA ARG A 357 29.60 12.58 -1.94
C ARG A 357 30.35 11.31 -2.36
N LEU A 358 29.73 10.14 -2.21
CA LEU A 358 30.33 8.87 -2.62
C LEU A 358 30.40 8.76 -4.15
N GLU A 359 29.33 9.13 -4.85
CA GLU A 359 29.26 9.14 -6.32
C GLU A 359 30.26 10.13 -6.92
N GLU A 360 30.38 11.34 -6.35
CA GLU A 360 31.40 12.31 -6.75
C GLU A 360 32.82 11.74 -6.59
N LYS A 361 33.10 11.09 -5.45
CA LYS A 361 34.38 10.43 -5.21
C LYS A 361 34.66 9.30 -6.20
N GLN A 362 33.63 8.50 -6.54
CA GLN A 362 33.75 7.44 -7.55
C GLN A 362 33.99 8.02 -8.96
N ALA A 363 33.34 9.13 -9.30
CA ALA A 363 33.54 9.82 -10.56
C ALA A 363 34.96 10.41 -10.66
N GLU A 364 35.47 11.00 -9.57
CA GLU A 364 36.85 11.50 -9.49
C GLU A 364 37.87 10.37 -9.69
N GLU A 365 37.67 9.23 -9.03
CA GLU A 365 38.53 8.05 -9.20
C GLU A 365 38.46 7.48 -10.63
N ARG A 366 37.27 7.47 -11.25
CA ARG A 366 37.11 7.08 -12.65
C ARG A 366 37.88 8.02 -13.58
N ALA A 367 37.77 9.33 -13.38
CA ALA A 367 38.50 10.34 -14.14
C ALA A 367 40.02 10.20 -13.98
N LYS A 368 40.52 9.92 -12.76
CA LYS A 368 41.94 9.63 -12.51
C LYS A 368 42.42 8.40 -13.27
N ARG A 369 41.63 7.32 -13.28
CA ARG A 369 41.94 6.08 -14.02
C ARG A 369 41.99 6.33 -15.53
N GLU A 370 41.02 7.06 -16.08
CA GLU A 370 41.01 7.43 -17.49
C GLU A 370 42.19 8.32 -17.88
N ALA A 371 42.54 9.31 -17.06
CA ALA A 371 43.71 10.16 -17.28
C ALA A 371 45.01 9.35 -17.25
N ALA A 372 45.15 8.41 -16.32
CA ALA A 372 46.30 7.51 -16.26
C ALA A 372 46.37 6.59 -17.50
N ALA A 373 45.24 6.09 -17.98
CA ALA A 373 45.16 5.29 -19.20
C ALA A 373 45.57 6.10 -20.45
N ARG A 374 45.13 7.35 -20.57
CA ARG A 374 45.53 8.26 -21.66
C ARG A 374 47.03 8.53 -21.66
N ARG A 375 47.62 8.84 -20.49
CA ARG A 375 49.08 9.03 -20.37
C ARG A 375 49.87 7.79 -20.79
N ARG A 376 49.38 6.59 -20.45
CA ARG A 376 49.98 5.33 -20.91
C ARG A 376 49.91 5.23 -22.43
N ALA A 377 48.75 5.46 -23.03
CA ALA A 377 48.57 5.41 -24.49
C ALA A 377 49.51 6.37 -25.24
N GLU A 378 49.61 7.63 -24.79
CA GLU A 378 50.50 8.65 -25.37
C GLU A 378 51.98 8.25 -25.29
N SER A 379 52.39 7.65 -24.16
CA SER A 379 53.77 7.17 -23.98
C SER A 379 54.13 5.99 -24.89
N THR A 380 53.16 5.16 -25.28
CA THR A 380 53.36 4.08 -26.26
C THR A 380 53.46 4.59 -27.70
N ALA A 381 52.71 5.65 -28.04
CA ALA A 381 52.71 6.22 -29.40
C ALA A 381 54.00 6.97 -29.75
N THR A 382 54.69 7.56 -28.76
CA THR A 382 55.92 8.33 -28.98
C THR A 382 57.17 7.46 -29.21
N VAL A 383 57.10 6.15 -28.96
CA VAL A 383 58.23 5.23 -29.14
C VAL A 383 58.35 4.72 -30.59
N SER A 384 57.32 4.87 -31.44
CA SER A 384 57.32 4.30 -32.80
C SER A 384 57.89 5.20 -33.90
N ASP A 385 58.24 6.47 -33.63
CA ASP A 385 58.66 7.44 -34.66
C ASP A 385 60.17 7.77 -34.62
N GLY A 386 60.95 6.95 -33.92
CA GLY A 386 62.40 7.07 -33.83
C GLY A 386 63.12 6.55 -35.08
N GLY A 387 62.98 7.25 -36.22
CA GLY A 387 63.87 7.07 -37.37
C GLY A 387 65.33 7.15 -36.90
N SER A 388 66.08 6.07 -37.10
CA SER A 388 67.24 5.78 -36.26
C SER A 388 68.32 6.85 -36.44
N VAL A 389 68.78 7.41 -35.32
CA VAL A 389 69.97 8.26 -35.23
C VAL A 389 71.20 7.59 -35.89
N GLN A 390 71.17 6.26 -36.04
CA GLN A 390 72.17 5.45 -36.73
C GLN A 390 72.27 5.75 -38.24
N GLU A 391 71.16 5.92 -38.96
CA GLU A 391 71.18 6.21 -40.40
C GLU A 391 71.84 7.56 -40.70
N LYS A 392 71.50 8.60 -39.92
CA LYS A 392 72.08 9.95 -40.10
C LYS A 392 73.57 10.00 -39.75
N ILE A 393 74.03 9.17 -38.82
CA ILE A 393 75.46 9.07 -38.49
C ILE A 393 76.22 8.36 -39.61
N GLN A 394 75.64 7.32 -40.19
CA GLN A 394 76.25 6.52 -41.26
C GLN A 394 76.42 7.33 -42.56
N GLU A 395 75.42 8.16 -42.90
CA GLU A 395 75.45 9.01 -44.10
C GLU A 395 76.55 10.09 -44.05
N VAL A 396 76.73 10.76 -42.90
CA VAL A 396 77.78 11.77 -42.71
C VAL A 396 79.19 11.15 -42.71
N THR A 397 79.31 9.91 -42.22
CA THR A 397 80.59 9.20 -42.11
C THR A 397 81.10 8.75 -43.49
N GLU A 398 80.21 8.26 -44.35
CA GLU A 398 80.59 7.83 -45.71
C GLU A 398 80.95 9.02 -46.62
N ALA A 399 80.28 10.17 -46.47
CA ALA A 399 80.60 11.38 -47.20
C ALA A 399 82.02 11.92 -46.90
N GLU A 400 82.45 11.88 -45.64
CA GLU A 400 83.77 12.39 -45.24
C GLU A 400 84.90 11.44 -45.67
N LYS A 401 84.67 10.12 -45.62
CA LYS A 401 85.59 9.11 -46.17
C LYS A 401 85.80 9.28 -47.66
N GLU A 402 84.74 9.56 -48.41
CA GLU A 402 84.83 9.81 -49.85
C GLU A 402 85.65 11.07 -50.17
N ARG A 403 85.46 12.16 -49.41
CA ARG A 403 86.24 13.40 -49.54
C ARG A 403 87.74 13.16 -49.32
N LEU A 404 88.10 12.43 -48.26
CA LEU A 404 89.51 12.13 -47.93
C LEU A 404 90.16 11.19 -48.95
N SER A 405 89.40 10.24 -49.52
CA SER A 405 89.86 9.38 -50.61
C SER A 405 90.24 10.19 -51.86
N ARG A 406 89.41 11.17 -52.25
CA ARG A 406 89.69 12.05 -53.40
C ARG A 406 90.95 12.90 -53.20
N LEU A 407 91.18 13.39 -51.98
CA LEU A 407 92.39 14.15 -51.64
C LEU A 407 93.67 13.30 -51.72
N ARG A 408 93.62 12.03 -51.27
CA ARG A 408 94.76 11.09 -51.40
C ARG A 408 95.13 10.83 -52.86
N GLU A 409 94.14 10.59 -53.71
CA GLU A 409 94.33 10.39 -55.15
C GLU A 409 94.92 11.63 -55.85
N GLN A 410 94.54 12.83 -55.43
CA GLN A 410 95.07 14.08 -55.96
C GLN A 410 96.55 14.26 -55.59
N VAL A 411 96.91 14.13 -54.31
CA VAL A 411 98.30 14.23 -53.85
C VAL A 411 99.20 13.19 -54.52
N LYS A 412 98.70 11.96 -54.72
CA LYS A 412 99.44 10.90 -55.40
C LYS A 412 99.77 11.29 -56.85
N ARG A 413 98.80 11.83 -57.60
CA ARG A 413 99.00 12.32 -58.97
C ARG A 413 100.04 13.45 -59.02
N ASP A 414 99.95 14.40 -58.10
CA ASP A 414 100.88 15.54 -58.06
C ASP A 414 102.32 15.10 -57.75
N VAL A 415 102.50 14.09 -56.89
CA VAL A 415 103.81 13.48 -56.61
C VAL A 415 104.34 12.71 -57.82
N GLU A 416 103.50 11.92 -58.50
CA GLU A 416 103.89 11.16 -59.70
C GLU A 416 104.26 12.09 -60.85
N GLU A 417 103.51 13.17 -61.08
CA GLU A 417 103.80 14.19 -62.08
C GLU A 417 105.14 14.89 -61.79
N ALA A 418 105.37 15.32 -60.53
CA ALA A 418 106.63 15.95 -60.14
C ALA A 418 107.83 14.98 -60.29
N ARG A 419 107.63 13.69 -60.01
CA ARG A 419 108.67 12.65 -60.16
C ARG A 419 108.98 12.34 -61.62
N ALA A 420 107.97 12.30 -62.49
CA ALA A 420 108.14 12.14 -63.93
C ALA A 420 108.94 13.30 -64.52
N VAL A 421 108.67 14.53 -64.08
CA VAL A 421 109.44 15.72 -64.48
C VAL A 421 110.91 15.66 -64.03
N MET A 422 111.17 15.14 -62.82
CA MET A 422 112.54 14.99 -62.30
C MET A 422 113.36 13.93 -63.04
N GLN A 423 112.72 12.91 -63.61
CA GLN A 423 113.38 11.82 -64.35
C GLN A 423 113.66 12.16 -65.82
N ASP A 424 113.09 13.25 -66.34
CA ASP A 424 113.35 13.72 -67.70
C ASP A 424 114.76 14.31 -67.83
N ARG A 425 115.64 13.56 -68.51
CA ARG A 425 117.06 13.90 -68.67
C ARG A 425 117.29 15.15 -69.53
N ASN A 426 116.32 15.57 -70.35
CA ASN A 426 116.46 16.68 -71.30
C ASN A 426 115.98 18.05 -70.78
N ARG A 427 115.49 18.14 -69.54
CA ARG A 427 115.02 19.41 -68.96
C ARG A 427 116.13 20.31 -68.45
N SER A 428 115.93 21.62 -68.61
CA SER A 428 116.82 22.67 -68.11
C SER A 428 116.95 22.61 -66.57
N PRO A 429 118.06 23.09 -66.01
CA PRO A 429 118.26 23.15 -64.55
C PRO A 429 117.11 23.85 -63.81
N GLU A 430 116.52 24.88 -64.40
CA GLU A 430 115.37 25.63 -63.85
C GLU A 430 114.09 24.78 -63.79
N GLY A 431 113.83 23.96 -64.81
CA GLY A 431 112.69 23.04 -64.82
C GLY A 431 112.82 21.92 -63.77
N LYS A 432 114.05 21.49 -63.46
CA LYS A 432 114.33 20.52 -62.38
C LYS A 432 114.23 21.17 -61.00
N ALA A 433 114.64 22.42 -60.84
CA ALA A 433 114.47 23.17 -59.59
C ALA A 433 112.99 23.40 -59.25
N LEU A 434 112.18 23.82 -60.22
CA LEU A 434 110.72 23.99 -60.04
C LEU A 434 110.01 22.67 -59.73
N ALA A 435 110.47 21.56 -60.31
CA ALA A 435 109.93 20.23 -60.02
C ALA A 435 110.33 19.74 -58.63
N ALA A 436 111.55 20.03 -58.17
CA ALA A 436 111.99 19.73 -56.81
C ALA A 436 111.18 20.54 -55.78
N GLU A 437 110.88 21.81 -56.07
CA GLU A 437 110.01 22.65 -55.25
C GLU A 437 108.57 22.12 -55.20
N LYS A 438 107.99 21.76 -56.36
CA LYS A 438 106.66 21.14 -56.44
C LYS A 438 106.60 19.79 -55.71
N LEU A 439 107.65 18.97 -55.82
CA LEU A 439 107.74 17.70 -55.10
C LEU A 439 107.86 17.92 -53.59
N ALA A 440 108.64 18.90 -53.15
CA ALA A 440 108.74 19.27 -51.73
C ALA A 440 107.37 19.74 -51.20
N LYS A 441 106.66 20.57 -51.97
CA LYS A 441 105.31 21.03 -51.62
C LYS A 441 104.31 19.88 -51.55
N ALA A 442 104.27 19.00 -52.55
CA ALA A 442 103.39 17.84 -52.58
C ALA A 442 103.69 16.84 -51.45
N ASN A 443 104.96 16.69 -51.05
CA ASN A 443 105.34 15.86 -49.90
C ASN A 443 104.87 16.46 -48.57
N VAL A 444 104.91 17.79 -48.41
CA VAL A 444 104.38 18.48 -47.24
C VAL A 444 102.85 18.38 -47.20
N GLU A 445 102.18 18.62 -48.33
CA GLU A 445 100.72 18.44 -48.45
C GLU A 445 100.30 17.00 -48.19
N GLY A 446 101.05 16.01 -48.67
CA GLY A 446 100.84 14.60 -48.38
C GLY A 446 101.16 14.16 -46.94
N MET A 447 101.94 14.94 -46.20
CA MET A 447 102.06 14.77 -44.75
C MET A 447 100.85 15.35 -44.04
N LEU A 448 100.42 16.56 -44.39
CA LEU A 448 99.24 17.21 -43.80
C LEU A 448 97.97 16.39 -44.01
N VAL A 449 97.75 15.84 -45.21
CA VAL A 449 96.60 14.94 -45.49
C VAL A 449 96.70 13.64 -44.68
N ARG A 450 97.91 13.13 -44.40
CA ARG A 450 98.07 11.96 -43.52
C ARG A 450 97.73 12.28 -42.07
N ASP A 451 98.16 13.44 -41.58
CA ASP A 451 97.86 13.90 -40.22
C ASP A 451 96.36 14.19 -40.06
N GLU A 452 95.70 14.80 -41.05
CA GLU A 452 94.25 15.01 -41.06
C GLU A 452 93.48 13.69 -41.03
N ILE A 453 93.90 12.68 -41.81
CA ILE A 453 93.23 11.38 -41.79
C ILE A 453 93.44 10.67 -40.46
N SER A 454 94.65 10.73 -39.90
CA SER A 454 94.90 10.18 -38.57
C SER A 454 94.04 10.87 -37.51
N ALA A 455 93.82 12.18 -37.61
CA ALA A 455 92.95 12.92 -36.70
C ALA A 455 91.46 12.53 -36.85
N VAL A 456 90.99 12.32 -38.09
CA VAL A 456 89.62 11.85 -38.37
C VAL A 456 89.40 10.43 -37.86
N GLU A 457 90.36 9.52 -38.06
CA GLU A 457 90.30 8.14 -37.55
C GLU A 457 90.28 8.10 -36.01
N GLU A 458 91.07 8.93 -35.33
CA GLU A 458 91.04 9.03 -33.86
C GLU A 458 89.74 9.67 -33.35
N ALA A 459 89.20 10.67 -34.06
CA ALA A 459 87.90 11.26 -33.74
C ALA A 459 86.74 10.25 -33.93
N GLU A 460 86.79 9.42 -34.99
CA GLU A 460 85.84 8.33 -35.19
C GLU A 460 85.91 7.28 -34.08
N LYS A 461 87.13 6.87 -33.67
CA LYS A 461 87.32 5.93 -32.55
C LYS A 461 86.76 6.49 -31.25
N ALA A 462 87.00 7.78 -30.96
CA ALA A 462 86.47 8.44 -29.77
C ALA A 462 84.93 8.49 -29.80
N ARG A 463 84.34 8.85 -30.94
CA ARG A 463 82.88 8.89 -31.13
C ARG A 463 82.25 7.50 -31.03
N TYR A 464 82.90 6.48 -31.58
CA TYR A 464 82.46 5.09 -31.45
C TYR A 464 82.47 4.64 -29.99
N HIS A 465 83.50 5.00 -29.22
CA HIS A 465 83.57 4.70 -27.79
C HIS A 465 82.45 5.40 -27.01
N GLU A 466 82.16 6.67 -27.31
CA GLU A 466 81.07 7.42 -26.68
C GLU A 466 79.70 6.80 -26.98
N ILE A 467 79.44 6.46 -28.24
CA ILE A 467 78.20 5.78 -28.66
C ILE A 467 78.08 4.42 -27.96
N ARG A 468 79.16 3.64 -27.89
CA ARG A 468 79.16 2.33 -27.23
C ARG A 468 78.84 2.44 -25.74
N GLU A 469 79.42 3.43 -25.05
CA GLU A 469 79.12 3.67 -23.62
C GLU A 469 77.71 4.21 -23.40
N LYS A 470 77.18 5.00 -24.33
CA LYS A 470 75.77 5.43 -24.30
C LYS A 470 74.84 4.23 -24.48
N VAL A 471 75.06 3.38 -25.49
CA VAL A 471 74.27 2.16 -25.71
C VAL A 471 74.35 1.23 -24.51
N ARG A 472 75.53 1.06 -23.89
CA ARG A 472 75.67 0.27 -22.66
C ARG A 472 74.81 0.82 -21.51
N ARG A 473 74.78 2.14 -21.31
CA ARG A 473 73.92 2.80 -20.31
C ARG A 473 72.44 2.63 -20.63
N ASP A 474 72.03 2.85 -21.87
CA ASP A 474 70.64 2.71 -22.30
C ASP A 474 70.14 1.27 -22.15
N VAL A 475 71.00 0.27 -22.43
CA VAL A 475 70.69 -1.15 -22.21
C VAL A 475 70.58 -1.48 -20.72
N GLN A 476 71.46 -0.95 -19.87
CA GLN A 476 71.38 -1.14 -18.41
C GLN A 476 70.12 -0.49 -17.82
N GLU A 477 69.78 0.72 -18.27
CA GLU A 477 68.56 1.42 -17.85
C GLU A 477 67.30 0.70 -18.34
N GLY A 478 67.30 0.21 -19.59
CA GLY A 478 66.24 -0.61 -20.15
C GLY A 478 66.03 -1.92 -19.38
N ALA A 479 67.11 -2.61 -19.00
CA ALA A 479 67.05 -3.81 -18.18
C ALA A 479 66.50 -3.53 -16.77
N SER A 480 66.89 -2.41 -16.15
CA SER A 480 66.36 -1.98 -14.85
C SER A 480 64.87 -1.68 -14.92
N LYS A 481 64.41 -0.94 -15.94
CA LYS A 481 62.99 -0.65 -16.15
C LYS A 481 62.17 -1.89 -16.48
N HIS A 482 62.76 -2.86 -17.19
CA HIS A 482 62.11 -4.14 -17.45
C HIS A 482 61.94 -4.95 -16.15
N ALA A 483 62.96 -5.01 -15.30
CA ALA A 483 62.89 -5.68 -14.00
C ALA A 483 61.83 -5.04 -13.08
N GLU A 484 61.75 -3.70 -13.07
CA GLU A 484 60.72 -2.98 -12.30
C GLU A 484 59.30 -3.29 -12.81
N ARG A 485 59.09 -3.35 -14.13
CA ARG A 485 57.79 -3.73 -14.72
C ARG A 485 57.40 -5.17 -14.41
N GLU A 486 58.35 -6.10 -14.44
CA GLU A 486 58.15 -7.49 -14.02
C GLU A 486 57.75 -7.58 -12.54
N ALA A 487 58.45 -6.85 -11.66
CA ALA A 487 58.11 -6.80 -10.24
C ALA A 487 56.70 -6.22 -9.99
N GLN A 488 56.31 -5.17 -10.72
CA GLN A 488 54.96 -4.60 -10.65
C GLN A 488 53.89 -5.60 -11.15
N ARG A 489 54.17 -6.36 -12.21
CA ARG A 489 53.26 -7.41 -12.70
C ARG A 489 53.07 -8.53 -11.69
N LEU A 490 54.15 -8.99 -11.06
CA LEU A 490 54.10 -9.99 -9.99
C LEU A 490 53.32 -9.49 -8.78
N ALA A 491 53.49 -8.22 -8.38
CA ALA A 491 52.71 -7.63 -7.30
C ALA A 491 51.21 -7.56 -7.63
N ALA A 492 50.86 -7.11 -8.83
CA ALA A 492 49.47 -7.04 -9.28
C ALA A 492 48.82 -8.43 -9.40
N ALA A 493 49.57 -9.45 -9.87
CA ALA A 493 49.07 -10.82 -9.93
C ALA A 493 48.78 -11.38 -8.53
N LYS A 494 49.62 -11.05 -7.54
CA LYS A 494 49.40 -11.46 -6.15
C LYS A 494 48.18 -10.77 -5.53
N GLU A 495 47.98 -9.49 -5.79
CA GLU A 495 46.79 -8.75 -5.35
C GLU A 495 45.51 -9.36 -5.95
N GLN A 496 45.53 -9.70 -7.25
CA GLN A 496 44.41 -10.37 -7.91
C GLN A 496 44.12 -11.76 -7.34
N GLU A 497 45.16 -12.53 -6.94
CA GLU A 497 45.00 -13.82 -6.26
C GLU A 497 44.35 -13.65 -4.87
N GLU A 498 44.75 -12.63 -4.11
CA GLU A 498 44.16 -12.30 -2.81
C GLU A 498 42.68 -11.84 -2.95
N GLU A 499 42.35 -11.06 -3.98
CA GLU A 499 40.97 -10.66 -4.30
C GLU A 499 40.09 -11.86 -4.67
N LEU A 500 40.60 -12.77 -5.52
CA LEU A 500 39.88 -14.00 -5.88
C LEU A 500 39.64 -14.89 -4.66
N ALA A 501 40.65 -15.05 -3.79
CA ALA A 501 40.50 -15.81 -2.55
C ALA A 501 39.50 -15.16 -1.57
N ALA A 502 39.42 -13.83 -1.54
CA ALA A 502 38.41 -13.12 -0.75
C ALA A 502 37.00 -13.32 -1.33
N ALA A 503 36.83 -13.24 -2.65
CA ALA A 503 35.57 -13.49 -3.34
C ALA A 503 35.06 -14.93 -3.11
N GLU A 504 35.95 -15.93 -3.14
CA GLU A 504 35.58 -17.32 -2.83
C GLU A 504 35.11 -17.49 -1.38
N LYS A 505 35.73 -16.78 -0.41
CA LYS A 505 35.27 -16.78 0.99
C LYS A 505 33.90 -16.13 1.16
N ILE A 506 33.64 -15.02 0.46
CA ILE A 506 32.33 -14.36 0.48
C ILE A 506 31.27 -15.30 -0.09
N LYS A 507 31.54 -15.93 -1.25
CA LYS A 507 30.62 -16.89 -1.85
C LYS A 507 30.33 -18.08 -0.93
N ALA A 508 31.35 -18.63 -0.26
CA ALA A 508 31.16 -19.70 0.71
C ALA A 508 30.31 -19.27 1.92
N TYR A 509 30.46 -18.02 2.38
CA TYR A 509 29.63 -17.44 3.43
C TYR A 509 28.18 -17.26 2.99
N GLU A 510 27.95 -16.77 1.76
CA GLU A 510 26.61 -16.62 1.18
C GLU A 510 25.90 -17.96 1.00
N GLU A 511 26.61 -19.00 0.54
CA GLU A 511 26.07 -20.36 0.43
C GLU A 511 25.73 -20.95 1.80
N ALA A 512 26.56 -20.70 2.83
CA ALA A 512 26.30 -21.14 4.20
C ALA A 512 25.09 -20.41 4.82
N GLU A 513 24.97 -19.10 4.61
CA GLU A 513 23.84 -18.32 5.10
C GLU A 513 22.54 -18.70 4.37
N LYS A 514 22.61 -18.97 3.07
CA LYS A 514 21.47 -19.50 2.30
C LYS A 514 21.00 -20.85 2.87
N ALA A 515 21.92 -21.76 3.16
CA ALA A 515 21.58 -23.05 3.77
C ALA A 515 20.94 -22.88 5.17
N ARG A 516 21.46 -21.94 5.97
CA ARG A 516 20.89 -21.59 7.28
C ARG A 516 19.47 -21.02 7.16
N LEU A 517 19.22 -20.15 6.18
CA LEU A 517 17.89 -19.59 5.91
C LEU A 517 16.92 -20.67 5.42
N GLU A 518 17.36 -21.63 4.61
CA GLU A 518 16.55 -22.78 4.19
C GLU A 518 16.19 -23.68 5.39
N GLU A 519 17.13 -23.94 6.31
CA GLU A 519 16.84 -24.65 7.55
C GLU A 519 15.82 -23.90 8.44
N LEU A 520 15.97 -22.57 8.55
CA LEU A 520 15.06 -21.74 9.33
C LEU A 520 13.65 -21.72 8.72
N ARG A 521 13.55 -21.62 7.39
CA ARG A 521 12.27 -21.72 6.66
C ARG A 521 11.61 -23.08 6.87
N ALA A 522 12.39 -24.16 6.87
CA ALA A 522 11.85 -25.50 7.14
C ALA A 522 11.31 -25.62 8.58
N LYS A 523 11.98 -25.02 9.57
CA LYS A 523 11.49 -24.97 10.96
C LYS A 523 10.20 -24.16 11.07
N VAL A 524 10.17 -22.95 10.50
CA VAL A 524 8.95 -22.11 10.51
C VAL A 524 7.78 -22.81 9.82
N ALA A 525 8.03 -23.52 8.71
CA ALA A 525 6.99 -24.31 8.04
C ALA A 525 6.48 -25.47 8.91
N ALA A 526 7.36 -26.14 9.66
CA ALA A 526 6.96 -27.20 10.59
C ALA A 526 6.12 -26.63 11.76
N ASP A 527 6.55 -25.52 12.35
CA ASP A 527 5.83 -24.85 13.44
C ASP A 527 4.46 -24.31 12.95
N ALA A 528 4.38 -23.83 11.71
CA ALA A 528 3.13 -23.39 11.10
C ALA A 528 2.14 -24.55 10.90
N MET A 529 2.60 -25.71 10.44
CA MET A 529 1.75 -26.90 10.32
C MET A 529 1.23 -27.39 11.68
N GLU A 530 2.06 -27.33 12.74
CA GLU A 530 1.62 -27.66 14.10
C GLU A 530 0.58 -26.65 14.62
N GLY A 531 0.77 -25.36 14.31
CA GLY A 531 -0.19 -24.29 14.61
C GLY A 531 -1.53 -24.47 13.89
N GLU A 532 -1.53 -24.84 12.61
CA GLU A 532 -2.75 -25.14 11.85
C GLU A 532 -3.50 -26.36 12.43
N GLU A 533 -2.79 -27.40 12.87
CA GLU A 533 -3.42 -28.57 13.50
C GLU A 533 -4.07 -28.21 14.85
N LEU A 534 -3.44 -27.33 15.64
CA LEU A 534 -3.97 -26.81 16.89
C LEU A 534 -5.22 -25.94 16.66
N LEU A 535 -5.18 -25.04 15.68
CA LEU A 535 -6.33 -24.21 15.30
C LEU A 535 -7.50 -25.08 14.85
N ARG A 536 -7.26 -26.09 14.01
CA ARG A 536 -8.33 -26.99 13.57
C ARG A 536 -8.96 -27.75 14.74
N LYS A 537 -8.18 -28.17 15.74
CA LYS A 537 -8.71 -28.79 16.97
C LYS A 537 -9.56 -27.81 17.78
N GLN A 538 -9.16 -26.54 17.87
CA GLN A 538 -9.94 -25.50 18.55
C GLN A 538 -11.25 -25.21 17.82
N GLU A 539 -11.23 -25.10 16.49
CA GLU A 539 -12.44 -24.92 15.68
C GLU A 539 -13.42 -26.11 15.83
N ASP A 540 -12.89 -27.35 15.83
CA ASP A 540 -13.70 -28.55 16.05
C ASP A 540 -14.34 -28.57 17.47
N GLU A 541 -13.59 -28.13 18.50
CA GLU A 541 -14.09 -28.02 19.88
C GLU A 541 -15.14 -26.91 20.03
N GLU A 542 -14.94 -25.76 19.40
CA GLU A 542 -15.88 -24.64 19.41
C GLU A 542 -17.18 -24.99 18.67
N ALA A 543 -17.07 -25.62 17.49
CA ALA A 543 -18.22 -26.11 16.74
C ALA A 543 -19.03 -27.14 17.55
N ALA A 544 -18.36 -28.04 18.29
CA ALA A 544 -19.03 -28.99 19.17
C ALA A 544 -19.73 -28.29 20.36
N ALA A 545 -19.14 -27.22 20.90
CA ALA A 545 -19.74 -26.43 21.97
C ALA A 545 -20.96 -25.65 21.49
N GLU A 546 -20.91 -25.05 20.29
CA GLU A 546 -22.06 -24.38 19.67
C GLU A 546 -23.20 -25.37 19.37
N GLU A 547 -22.89 -26.57 18.85
CA GLU A 547 -23.90 -27.59 18.61
C GLU A 547 -24.57 -28.03 19.92
N ALA A 548 -23.80 -28.19 21.00
CA ALA A 548 -24.33 -28.51 22.32
C ALA A 548 -25.24 -27.41 22.87
N LYS A 549 -24.84 -26.14 22.73
CA LYS A 549 -25.66 -24.97 23.12
C LYS A 549 -26.96 -24.91 22.32
N ALA A 550 -26.89 -25.13 21.00
CA ALA A 550 -28.07 -25.16 20.13
C ALA A 550 -29.04 -26.30 20.48
N LYS A 551 -28.52 -27.48 20.85
CA LYS A 551 -29.33 -28.61 21.34
C LYS A 551 -30.05 -28.26 22.65
N GLU A 552 -29.36 -27.62 23.58
CA GLU A 552 -29.96 -27.21 24.86
C GLU A 552 -31.02 -26.12 24.67
N GLU A 553 -30.78 -25.12 23.81
CA GLU A 553 -31.79 -24.11 23.48
C GLU A 553 -33.04 -24.72 22.85
N ARG A 554 -32.89 -25.72 21.98
CA ARG A 554 -34.03 -26.46 21.41
C ARG A 554 -34.82 -27.19 22.50
N ARG A 555 -34.13 -27.88 23.42
CA ARG A 555 -34.76 -28.58 24.55
C ARG A 555 -35.58 -27.61 25.41
N VAL A 556 -35.00 -26.46 25.78
CA VAL A 556 -35.70 -25.43 26.58
C VAL A 556 -36.92 -24.86 25.84
N LYS A 557 -36.81 -24.62 24.53
CA LYS A 557 -37.94 -24.15 23.70
C LYS A 557 -39.06 -25.19 23.62
N GLU A 558 -38.72 -26.47 23.49
CA GLU A 558 -39.71 -27.56 23.46
C GLU A 558 -40.42 -27.73 24.81
N GLU A 559 -39.69 -27.66 25.92
CA GLU A 559 -40.26 -27.70 27.27
C GLU A 559 -41.21 -26.51 27.53
N ALA A 560 -40.79 -25.30 27.14
CA ALA A 560 -41.64 -24.11 27.24
C ALA A 560 -42.91 -24.23 26.38
N ALA A 561 -42.80 -24.76 25.16
CA ALA A 561 -43.93 -25.00 24.29
C ALA A 561 -44.89 -26.07 24.84
N ALA A 562 -44.37 -27.12 25.47
CA ALA A 562 -45.17 -28.14 26.14
C ALA A 562 -45.95 -27.55 27.34
N ALA A 563 -45.27 -26.77 28.19
CA ALA A 563 -45.91 -26.09 29.33
C ALA A 563 -47.02 -25.12 28.87
N ALA A 564 -46.78 -24.36 27.80
CA ALA A 564 -47.78 -23.46 27.24
C ALA A 564 -49.01 -24.21 26.67
N ARG A 565 -48.82 -25.40 26.08
CA ARG A 565 -49.94 -26.25 25.63
C ARG A 565 -50.76 -26.75 26.82
N GLU A 566 -50.12 -27.18 27.89
CA GLU A 566 -50.81 -27.65 29.10
C GLU A 566 -51.63 -26.53 29.74
N GLN A 567 -51.07 -25.32 29.86
CA GLN A 567 -51.80 -24.15 30.38
C GLN A 567 -53.04 -23.81 29.51
N ARG A 568 -52.92 -23.90 28.18
CA ARG A 568 -54.06 -23.68 27.28
C ARG A 568 -55.17 -24.71 27.49
N LEU A 569 -54.82 -25.98 27.67
CA LEU A 569 -55.79 -27.05 27.94
C LEU A 569 -56.51 -26.82 29.26
N ARG A 570 -55.79 -26.47 30.34
CA ARG A 570 -56.39 -26.14 31.64
C ARG A 570 -57.35 -24.95 31.54
N ALA A 571 -56.95 -23.88 30.85
CA ALA A 571 -57.80 -22.71 30.63
C ALA A 571 -59.06 -23.04 29.81
N GLU A 572 -58.96 -23.96 28.84
CA GLU A 572 -60.10 -24.42 28.06
C GLU A 572 -61.08 -25.27 28.91
N GLU A 573 -60.56 -26.15 29.76
CA GLU A 573 -61.37 -26.93 30.70
C GLU A 573 -62.09 -26.04 31.72
N GLU A 574 -61.43 -25.03 32.28
CA GLU A 574 -62.06 -24.05 33.16
C GLU A 574 -63.16 -23.27 32.45
N ARG A 575 -62.93 -22.84 31.19
CA ARG A 575 -63.97 -22.18 30.37
C ARG A 575 -65.17 -23.09 30.13
N LYS A 576 -64.95 -24.38 29.85
CA LYS A 576 -66.03 -25.36 29.67
C LYS A 576 -66.83 -25.56 30.97
N ARG A 577 -66.14 -25.62 32.11
CA ARG A 577 -66.77 -25.75 33.44
C ARG A 577 -67.62 -24.52 33.77
N ALA A 578 -67.07 -23.32 33.59
CA ALA A 578 -67.80 -22.07 33.79
C ALA A 578 -69.02 -21.94 32.87
N ALA A 579 -68.89 -22.33 31.59
CA ALA A 579 -70.01 -22.31 30.65
C ALA A 579 -71.12 -23.31 31.04
N MET A 580 -70.76 -24.50 31.55
CA MET A 580 -71.72 -25.49 32.03
C MET A 580 -72.46 -24.98 33.28
N GLU A 581 -71.75 -24.32 34.20
CA GLU A 581 -72.33 -23.74 35.41
C GLU A 581 -73.28 -22.58 35.11
N GLU A 582 -72.92 -21.69 34.18
CA GLU A 582 -73.79 -20.60 33.74
C GLU A 582 -75.04 -21.15 33.03
N ARG A 583 -74.91 -22.20 32.20
CA ARG A 583 -76.06 -22.87 31.59
C ARG A 583 -77.00 -23.48 32.64
N ALA A 584 -76.44 -24.12 33.66
CA ALA A 584 -77.23 -24.64 34.78
C ALA A 584 -77.94 -23.52 35.56
N ARG A 585 -77.27 -22.37 35.73
CA ARG A 585 -77.85 -21.17 36.37
C ARG A 585 -79.01 -20.60 35.54
N GLN A 586 -78.87 -20.55 34.22
CA GLN A 586 -79.93 -20.13 33.31
C GLN A 586 -81.13 -21.09 33.36
N GLU A 587 -80.91 -22.40 33.32
CA GLU A 587 -82.01 -23.38 33.48
C GLU A 587 -82.74 -23.23 34.81
N ARG A 588 -82.01 -23.00 35.92
CA ARG A 588 -82.64 -22.73 37.22
C ARG A 588 -83.49 -21.47 37.20
N ARG A 589 -83.02 -20.40 36.54
CA ARG A 589 -83.77 -19.14 36.37
C ARG A 589 -85.03 -19.36 35.54
N GLU A 590 -84.96 -20.09 34.43
CA GLU A 590 -86.12 -20.38 33.58
C GLU A 590 -87.13 -21.29 34.30
N LYS A 591 -86.67 -22.32 35.02
CA LYS A 591 -87.55 -23.13 35.90
C LYS A 591 -88.18 -22.31 37.03
N ALA A 592 -87.48 -21.31 37.56
CA ALA A 592 -88.03 -20.40 38.56
C ALA A 592 -89.09 -19.46 37.96
N LYS A 593 -88.85 -18.92 36.76
CA LYS A 593 -89.83 -18.12 36.00
C LYS A 593 -91.07 -18.95 35.66
N GLY A 594 -90.90 -20.20 35.22
CA GLY A 594 -92.02 -21.12 34.97
C GLY A 594 -92.86 -21.34 36.22
N ARG A 595 -92.22 -21.63 37.37
CA ARG A 595 -92.93 -21.79 38.65
C ARG A 595 -93.61 -20.52 39.17
N LEU A 596 -93.11 -19.35 38.81
CA LEU A 596 -93.74 -18.06 39.11
C LEU A 596 -94.94 -17.81 38.19
N ALA A 597 -94.83 -18.14 36.90
CA ALA A 597 -95.93 -18.08 35.95
C ALA A 597 -97.06 -19.05 36.33
N ASP A 598 -96.73 -20.29 36.68
CA ASP A 598 -97.71 -21.28 37.16
C ASP A 598 -98.40 -20.81 38.45
N ARG A 599 -97.64 -20.23 39.39
CA ARG A 599 -98.22 -19.62 40.61
C ARG A 599 -99.15 -18.46 40.29
N ARG A 600 -98.80 -17.63 39.31
CA ARG A 600 -99.63 -16.52 38.86
C ARG A 600 -100.91 -17.02 38.20
N ILE A 601 -100.84 -18.05 37.36
CA ILE A 601 -102.03 -18.70 36.77
C ILE A 601 -102.90 -19.30 37.87
N HIS A 602 -102.32 -19.98 38.86
CA HIS A 602 -103.07 -20.50 40.00
C HIS A 602 -103.66 -19.39 40.88
N GLN A 603 -102.98 -18.26 41.06
CA GLN A 603 -103.54 -17.09 41.75
C GLN A 603 -104.68 -16.45 40.94
N GLU A 604 -104.53 -16.26 39.64
CA GLU A 604 -105.58 -15.72 38.76
C GLU A 604 -106.79 -16.68 38.72
N MET A 605 -106.58 -18.00 38.75
CA MET A 605 -107.65 -19.00 38.91
C MET A 605 -108.31 -18.95 40.29
N ALA A 606 -107.52 -18.78 41.36
CA ALA A 606 -108.03 -18.63 42.72
C ALA A 606 -108.79 -17.30 42.91
N GLU A 607 -108.39 -16.21 42.25
CA GLU A 607 -109.11 -14.94 42.23
C GLU A 607 -110.44 -15.07 41.47
N VAL A 608 -110.49 -15.84 40.38
CA VAL A 608 -111.74 -16.17 39.68
C VAL A 608 -112.65 -17.11 40.50
N GLU A 609 -112.09 -17.98 41.34
CA GLU A 609 -112.85 -18.80 42.31
C GLU A 609 -113.32 -18.00 43.53
N MET A 610 -112.51 -17.05 44.03
CA MET A 610 -112.88 -16.14 45.11
C MET A 610 -113.92 -15.11 44.67
N GLU A 611 -113.92 -14.65 43.40
CA GLU A 611 -115.03 -13.83 42.85
C GLU A 611 -116.37 -14.59 42.77
N LYS A 612 -116.36 -15.93 42.82
CA LYS A 612 -117.59 -16.75 42.90
C LYS A 612 -118.03 -17.08 44.32
N LEU A 613 -117.18 -16.83 45.32
CA LEU A 613 -117.42 -17.20 46.70
C LEU A 613 -116.92 -16.10 47.65
N ASP A 614 -117.46 -14.88 47.55
CA ASP A 614 -117.45 -13.96 48.71
C ASP A 614 -118.49 -12.84 48.65
N GLY A 615 -119.75 -13.28 48.60
CA GLY A 615 -120.87 -12.53 49.15
C GLY A 615 -121.29 -13.12 50.50
N ALA A 616 -120.44 -13.17 51.53
CA ALA A 616 -120.87 -13.17 52.94
C ALA A 616 -119.72 -13.22 53.97
N ARG A 617 -119.74 -12.20 54.84
CA ARG A 617 -119.17 -12.09 56.22
C ARG A 617 -117.68 -11.79 56.34
N MET A 618 -117.28 -10.60 56.83
CA MET A 618 -117.49 -9.97 58.16
C MET A 618 -116.62 -10.55 59.29
N LEU A 619 -115.75 -9.66 59.78
CA LEU A 619 -115.24 -9.45 61.15
C LEU A 619 -113.88 -10.06 61.57
N GLU A 620 -112.84 -9.20 61.50
CA GLU A 620 -112.00 -8.70 62.61
C GLU A 620 -111.14 -9.69 63.46
N PRO A 621 -110.21 -9.23 64.34
CA PRO A 621 -108.95 -8.55 64.04
C PRO A 621 -107.75 -9.07 64.89
N GLY A 622 -106.51 -8.76 64.49
CA GLY A 622 -105.44 -8.46 65.45
C GLY A 622 -104.30 -9.47 65.67
N LEU A 623 -103.26 -8.90 66.30
CA LEU A 623 -102.01 -9.44 66.84
C LEU A 623 -100.91 -9.77 65.82
N GLN A 624 -99.87 -8.93 65.71
CA GLN A 624 -98.69 -8.88 66.59
C GLN A 624 -97.95 -10.22 66.58
N ASP A 625 -96.75 -10.26 65.97
CA ASP A 625 -95.52 -10.19 66.74
C ASP A 625 -94.31 -10.13 65.80
N ARG A 626 -93.51 -9.07 65.87
CA ARG A 626 -92.13 -9.13 65.41
C ARG A 626 -91.39 -9.69 66.62
N GLY A 627 -91.21 -11.01 66.62
CA GLY A 627 -90.44 -11.71 67.65
C GLY A 627 -89.17 -10.93 67.96
N SER A 628 -88.90 -10.76 69.26
CA SER A 628 -87.74 -10.03 69.75
C SER A 628 -86.48 -10.58 69.08
N LEU A 629 -85.48 -9.72 68.87
CA LEU A 629 -84.15 -10.16 68.41
C LEU A 629 -83.65 -11.35 69.24
N ASP A 630 -83.98 -11.35 70.54
CA ASP A 630 -83.67 -12.43 71.49
C ASP A 630 -84.36 -13.76 71.16
N ASP A 631 -85.59 -13.75 70.63
CA ASP A 631 -86.32 -14.97 70.24
C ASP A 631 -85.72 -15.58 68.97
N ARG A 632 -85.17 -14.74 68.08
CA ARG A 632 -84.48 -15.19 66.87
C ARG A 632 -83.09 -15.73 67.19
N ILE A 633 -82.36 -15.09 68.10
CA ILE A 633 -81.07 -15.59 68.61
C ILE A 633 -81.28 -16.94 69.31
N ALA A 634 -82.29 -17.05 70.19
CA ALA A 634 -82.61 -18.31 70.86
C ALA A 634 -82.98 -19.45 69.90
N ALA A 635 -83.70 -19.15 68.81
CA ALA A 635 -84.04 -20.17 67.80
C ALA A 635 -82.81 -20.67 67.02
N ILE A 636 -81.82 -19.82 66.79
CA ILE A 636 -80.58 -20.19 66.08
C ILE A 636 -79.61 -20.91 67.03
N GLU A 637 -79.52 -20.51 68.30
CA GLU A 637 -78.75 -21.23 69.32
C GLU A 637 -79.26 -22.66 69.54
N VAL A 638 -80.59 -22.87 69.48
CA VAL A 638 -81.19 -24.21 69.52
C VAL A 638 -80.84 -25.04 68.27
N ALA A 639 -80.73 -24.41 67.10
CA ALA A 639 -80.31 -25.09 65.86
C ALA A 639 -78.81 -25.47 65.89
N ILE A 640 -77.96 -24.63 66.49
CA ILE A 640 -76.54 -24.92 66.73
C ILE A 640 -76.40 -26.11 67.69
N ALA A 641 -77.12 -26.09 68.82
CA ALA A 641 -77.10 -27.19 69.78
C ALA A 641 -77.64 -28.52 69.22
N ALA A 642 -78.60 -28.47 68.29
CA ALA A 642 -79.12 -29.65 67.60
C ALA A 642 -78.11 -30.26 66.61
N GLU A 643 -77.31 -29.43 65.93
CA GLU A 643 -76.25 -29.91 65.05
C GLU A 643 -75.04 -30.44 65.85
N GLU A 644 -74.73 -29.90 67.03
CA GLU A 644 -73.70 -30.45 67.92
C GLU A 644 -74.05 -31.85 68.47
N GLN A 645 -75.33 -32.18 68.56
CA GLN A 645 -75.81 -33.49 69.05
C GLN A 645 -76.05 -34.51 67.92
N SER A 646 -75.84 -34.13 66.66
CA SER A 646 -75.95 -35.04 65.52
C SER A 646 -74.73 -35.97 65.45
N GLU A 647 -74.94 -37.28 65.62
CA GLU A 647 -73.89 -38.31 65.46
C GLU A 647 -73.48 -38.52 63.99
N GLU A 648 -74.26 -38.00 63.04
CA GLU A 648 -73.88 -37.91 61.63
C GLU A 648 -73.21 -36.55 61.42
N GLY A 649 -71.86 -36.56 61.38
CA GLY A 649 -71.00 -35.38 61.44
C GLY A 649 -71.53 -34.17 60.67
N ALA A 650 -71.93 -33.14 61.43
CA ALA A 650 -72.36 -31.87 60.90
C ALA A 650 -71.29 -31.29 59.96
N SER A 651 -71.71 -30.80 58.78
CA SER A 651 -70.77 -30.11 57.88
C SER A 651 -70.30 -28.83 58.56
N GLU A 652 -68.99 -28.70 58.77
CA GLU A 652 -68.31 -27.53 59.34
C GLU A 652 -68.83 -26.21 58.73
N GLU A 653 -69.13 -26.23 57.43
CA GLU A 653 -69.73 -25.11 56.67
C GLU A 653 -71.10 -24.64 57.20
N ARG A 654 -71.95 -25.55 57.68
CA ARG A 654 -73.30 -25.20 58.18
C ARG A 654 -73.23 -24.64 59.59
N TYR A 655 -72.31 -25.14 60.40
CA TYR A 655 -72.03 -24.62 61.74
C TYR A 655 -71.45 -23.20 61.67
N ASP A 656 -70.51 -22.96 60.75
CA ASP A 656 -69.94 -21.64 60.50
C ASP A 656 -71.00 -20.64 60.00
N LEU A 657 -71.93 -21.10 59.14
CA LEU A 657 -73.00 -20.25 58.63
C LEU A 657 -73.97 -19.82 59.74
N LEU A 658 -74.40 -20.76 60.59
CA LEU A 658 -75.30 -20.47 61.71
C LEU A 658 -74.63 -19.57 62.75
N THR A 659 -73.34 -19.81 63.04
CA THR A 659 -72.56 -18.99 63.97
C THR A 659 -72.41 -17.55 63.46
N ARG A 660 -72.17 -17.38 62.15
CA ARG A 660 -72.08 -16.06 61.52
C ARG A 660 -73.43 -15.34 61.51
N GLU A 661 -74.53 -16.07 61.31
CA GLU A 661 -75.87 -15.50 61.36
C GLU A 661 -76.25 -15.02 62.78
N VAL A 662 -75.80 -15.71 63.83
CA VAL A 662 -75.91 -15.20 65.23
C VAL A 662 -75.05 -13.95 65.43
N GLN A 663 -73.80 -13.94 64.96
CA GLN A 663 -72.89 -12.78 65.09
C GLN A 663 -73.38 -11.53 64.34
N GLU A 664 -74.13 -11.70 63.25
CA GLU A 664 -74.74 -10.59 62.51
C GLU A 664 -76.05 -10.11 63.15
N LEU A 665 -76.69 -10.95 63.98
CA LEU A 665 -77.92 -10.61 64.71
C LEU A 665 -77.67 -10.00 66.09
N VAL A 666 -76.57 -10.35 66.77
CA VAL A 666 -76.09 -9.74 68.04
C VAL A 666 -75.43 -8.40 67.76
#